data_AF-A0A1E7Q3X7-F1
#
_entry.id   AF-A0A1E7Q3X7-F1
#
_cell.length_a   1.000
_cell.length_b   1.000
_cell.length_c   1.000
_cell.angle_alpha   90.00
_cell.angle_beta   90.00
_cell.angle_gamma   90.00
#
_symmetry.space_group_name_H-M   'P 1'
#
loop_
_entity.id
_entity.type
_entity.pdbx_description
1 polymer ?
#
loop_
_entity_poly.entity_id
_entity_poly.type
_entity_poly.pdbx_seq_one_letter_code
_entity_poly.pdbx_strand_id
1 'polypeptide(L)'
;MNINSPLLQLALLESLKANKISDEIDLFLPFIAVTLSELGRLEVTAELLQEQLAKSFGFRPPLSAVQVFITRAKKRRLLHRENHAFIPNIEEVDKWKNGYHEKKDDITASLELLRIDFIDFAHSKFNKTLTSEECDLLIIQFIDKNISSVTDNKSYEKNVLREKIKNTDHVTASFISYIHKNKTASLEHFARFVKGMLLANYLCLADKVGQKKNYKSITVYIDTPIIVGLLGFSGTQKQKSLKEFISLLVNVGININVFDKSIDETEGLLSAWRDDLKQKNYKRFNTKTLELLRYLGYDAERLDTEIKLLRSSVEKIGIVVKSGFNIKQQFQCDEIALEKAISPNFRPTKNLQHDTICISRIYNIRENKTVNNLNQPFTVFVTTNNGLVNLANKHFINEIPRNSIPLVVSEQWMTAMFWLKKPELFGNLPMEQVISSAYGLLYTDDKFWESFIKKLEHLERKGKITEEDLVQVRWDSDLLSMVHDVSVDVGEDFTDDDVFEIVAAIKNKHIEDKDREILEIHEVKNNEISLLQENINVKEKQLIATEERHKKIAIFLSFIPALIVIIFLTAVVFISAVIALPSELLPAYIKPELQSHSITLLSILIVFFLNFLGSFYDLNFRTIFKSTQNLVFNRIYRLLQGEVDEH
;
A
#
# COMPACT_ATOMS: atom_id res chain seq x y z
N MET A 1 -11.04 44.78 -0.35
CA MET A 1 -12.20 44.31 -1.14
C MET A 1 -11.83 42.92 -1.61
N ASN A 2 -12.43 41.89 -0.98
CA ASN A 2 -11.98 40.50 -1.05
C ASN A 2 -11.85 40.04 -2.50
N ILE A 3 -10.63 39.69 -2.89
CA ILE A 3 -10.40 38.89 -4.09
C ILE A 3 -11.12 37.57 -3.82
N ASN A 4 -12.22 37.32 -4.51
CA ASN A 4 -12.95 36.07 -4.43
C ASN A 4 -11.94 34.93 -4.65
N SER A 5 -11.72 34.08 -3.63
CA SER A 5 -10.82 32.93 -3.77
C SER A 5 -11.28 32.09 -4.97
N PRO A 6 -10.43 31.83 -5.97
CA PRO A 6 -10.79 30.99 -7.12
C PRO A 6 -11.29 29.61 -6.67
N LEU A 7 -10.74 29.08 -5.57
CA LEU A 7 -11.14 27.80 -5.01
C LEU A 7 -12.60 27.80 -4.52
N LEU A 8 -13.04 28.90 -3.90
CA LEU A 8 -14.44 29.10 -3.51
C LEU A 8 -15.37 29.01 -4.74
N GLN A 9 -14.99 29.69 -5.83
CA GLN A 9 -15.78 29.72 -7.05
C GLN A 9 -15.85 28.34 -7.73
N LEU A 10 -14.77 27.57 -7.70
CA LEU A 10 -14.76 26.19 -8.19
C LEU A 10 -15.73 25.29 -7.41
N ALA A 11 -15.71 25.33 -6.07
CA ALA A 11 -16.67 24.55 -5.28
C ALA A 11 -18.11 25.04 -5.44
N LEU A 12 -18.31 26.34 -5.67
CA LEU A 12 -19.61 26.91 -6.00
C LEU A 12 -20.14 26.34 -7.31
N LEU A 13 -19.28 26.15 -8.30
CA LEU A 13 -19.68 25.55 -9.57
C LEU A 13 -20.25 24.14 -9.36
N GLU A 14 -19.59 23.30 -8.57
CA GLU A 14 -20.10 21.95 -8.24
C GLU A 14 -21.40 21.99 -7.42
N SER A 15 -21.60 22.98 -6.54
CA SER A 15 -22.80 23.07 -5.69
C SER A 15 -24.02 23.70 -6.36
N LEU A 16 -23.79 24.60 -7.31
CA LEU A 16 -24.84 25.32 -8.04
C LEU A 16 -25.38 24.54 -9.22
N LYS A 17 -24.70 23.45 -9.61
CA LYS A 17 -25.04 22.62 -10.74
C LYS A 17 -26.52 22.18 -10.71
N ALA A 18 -27.22 22.33 -11.84
CA ALA A 18 -28.65 22.07 -11.90
C ALA A 18 -28.98 20.56 -11.75
N ASN A 19 -29.97 20.22 -10.91
CA ASN A 19 -30.35 18.83 -10.61
C ASN A 19 -30.95 18.05 -11.80
N LYS A 20 -31.37 18.72 -12.88
CA LYS A 20 -31.96 18.07 -14.07
C LYS A 20 -31.06 18.20 -15.29
N ILE A 21 -30.42 17.09 -15.64
CA ILE A 21 -29.43 16.97 -16.73
C ILE A 21 -30.15 16.67 -18.05
N SER A 22 -30.61 17.70 -18.76
CA SER A 22 -31.03 17.55 -20.16
C SER A 22 -29.93 17.89 -21.16
N ASP A 23 -29.04 18.81 -20.80
CA ASP A 23 -27.87 19.24 -21.58
C ASP A 23 -26.77 19.67 -20.60
N GLU A 24 -25.53 19.23 -20.82
CA GLU A 24 -24.38 19.49 -19.96
C GLU A 24 -24.06 21.00 -19.88
N ILE A 25 -24.34 21.75 -20.94
CA ILE A 25 -24.16 23.22 -20.94
C ILE A 25 -25.18 23.89 -20.00
N ASP A 26 -26.39 23.32 -19.85
CA ASP A 26 -27.41 23.87 -18.96
C ASP A 26 -26.99 23.77 -17.48
N LEU A 27 -26.03 22.89 -17.15
CA LEU A 27 -25.45 22.74 -15.81
C LEU A 27 -24.85 24.04 -15.28
N PHE A 28 -24.29 24.86 -16.18
CA PHE A 28 -23.56 26.07 -15.84
C PHE A 28 -24.45 27.31 -15.78
N LEU A 29 -25.74 27.21 -16.17
CA LEU A 29 -26.64 28.36 -16.21
C LEU A 29 -26.86 29.04 -14.85
N PRO A 30 -26.98 28.32 -13.72
CA PRO A 30 -27.02 28.96 -12.41
C PRO A 30 -25.80 29.85 -12.15
N PHE A 31 -24.62 29.40 -12.58
CA PHE A 31 -23.40 30.16 -12.42
C PHE A 31 -23.35 31.37 -13.38
N ILE A 32 -23.77 31.19 -14.63
CA ILE A 32 -23.92 32.32 -15.57
C ILE A 32 -24.90 33.35 -15.01
N ALA A 33 -26.01 32.93 -14.39
CA ALA A 33 -26.97 33.83 -13.75
C ALA A 33 -26.33 34.64 -12.60
N VAL A 34 -25.55 34.00 -11.72
CA VAL A 34 -24.77 34.71 -10.69
C VAL A 34 -23.83 35.74 -11.34
N THR A 35 -23.09 35.35 -12.38
CA THR A 35 -22.15 36.24 -13.07
C THR A 35 -22.85 37.44 -13.71
N LEU A 36 -24.02 37.22 -14.32
CA LEU A 36 -24.87 38.27 -14.90
C LEU A 36 -25.39 39.23 -13.83
N SER A 37 -25.80 38.71 -12.67
CA SER A 37 -26.25 39.51 -11.53
C SER A 37 -25.14 40.37 -10.95
N GLU A 38 -23.91 39.85 -10.86
CA GLU A 38 -22.74 40.58 -10.35
C GLU A 38 -22.24 41.66 -11.33
N LEU A 39 -22.39 41.44 -12.64
CA LEU A 39 -22.03 42.43 -13.67
C LEU A 39 -22.85 43.71 -13.52
N GLY A 40 -24.14 43.61 -13.16
CA GLY A 40 -25.01 44.76 -12.93
C GLY A 40 -25.16 45.71 -14.14
N ARG A 41 -24.83 45.25 -15.35
CA ARG A 41 -24.89 46.04 -16.59
C ARG A 41 -26.12 45.69 -17.42
N LEU A 42 -26.63 46.69 -18.14
CA LEU A 42 -27.74 46.53 -19.08
C LEU A 42 -27.35 45.75 -20.33
N GLU A 43 -26.11 45.90 -20.81
CA GLU A 43 -25.60 45.19 -21.98
C GLU A 43 -24.49 44.20 -21.59
N VAL A 44 -24.58 42.99 -22.14
CA VAL A 44 -23.62 41.91 -21.93
C VAL A 44 -23.02 41.47 -23.26
N THR A 45 -21.70 41.60 -23.39
CA THR A 45 -20.95 41.07 -24.53
C THR A 45 -20.20 39.78 -24.15
N ALA A 46 -19.77 39.02 -25.16
CA ALA A 46 -18.98 37.80 -24.92
C ALA A 46 -17.64 38.12 -24.24
N GLU A 47 -17.02 39.23 -24.59
CA GLU A 47 -15.75 39.70 -24.04
C GLU A 47 -15.90 40.08 -22.57
N LEU A 48 -16.99 40.78 -22.22
CA LEU A 48 -17.28 41.18 -20.84
C LEU A 48 -17.54 39.96 -19.95
N LEU A 49 -18.34 39.01 -20.45
CA LEU A 49 -18.63 37.78 -19.74
C LEU A 49 -17.35 36.94 -19.57
N GLN A 50 -16.51 36.85 -20.61
CA GLN A 50 -15.22 36.17 -20.55
C GLN A 50 -14.29 36.77 -19.48
N GLU A 51 -14.19 38.10 -19.41
CA GLU A 51 -13.35 38.79 -18.42
C GLU A 51 -13.82 38.53 -16.99
N GLN A 52 -15.14 38.57 -16.76
CA GLN A 52 -15.70 38.30 -15.44
C GLN A 52 -15.51 36.84 -15.02
N LEU A 53 -15.73 35.89 -15.93
CA LEU A 53 -15.42 34.47 -15.70
C LEU A 53 -13.94 34.26 -15.36
N ALA A 54 -13.04 34.96 -16.07
CA ALA A 54 -11.61 34.90 -15.80
C ALA A 54 -11.22 35.44 -14.43
N LYS A 55 -11.88 36.51 -13.98
CA LYS A 55 -11.68 37.05 -12.62
C LYS A 55 -12.20 36.09 -11.54
N SER A 56 -13.36 35.46 -11.76
CA SER A 56 -13.97 34.57 -10.78
C SER A 56 -13.21 33.25 -10.61
N PHE A 57 -12.77 32.62 -11.69
CA PHE A 57 -12.17 31.28 -11.60
C PHE A 57 -10.66 31.24 -11.77
N GLY A 58 -10.03 32.35 -12.17
CA GLY A 58 -8.59 32.39 -12.44
C GLY A 58 -8.17 31.78 -13.78
N PHE A 59 -9.09 31.27 -14.60
CA PHE A 59 -8.85 30.79 -15.98
C PHE A 59 -9.76 31.50 -16.98
N ARG A 60 -9.30 31.70 -18.21
CA ARG A 60 -10.02 32.45 -19.25
C ARG A 60 -10.63 31.49 -20.30
N PRO A 61 -11.96 31.24 -20.28
CA PRO A 61 -12.59 30.36 -21.27
C PRO A 61 -12.44 30.91 -22.70
N PRO A 62 -12.31 30.09 -23.74
CA PRO A 62 -12.30 30.56 -25.13
C PRO A 62 -13.58 31.35 -25.48
N LEU A 63 -13.46 32.37 -26.33
CA LEU A 63 -14.63 33.17 -26.75
C LEU A 63 -15.71 32.29 -27.42
N SER A 64 -15.31 31.24 -28.14
CA SER A 64 -16.23 30.27 -28.73
C SER A 64 -17.10 29.58 -27.67
N ALA A 65 -16.51 29.17 -26.55
CA ALA A 65 -17.24 28.58 -25.42
C ALA A 65 -18.20 29.60 -24.78
N VAL A 66 -17.75 30.85 -24.60
CA VAL A 66 -18.59 31.93 -24.06
C VAL A 66 -19.80 32.21 -24.96
N GLN A 67 -19.62 32.19 -26.28
CA GLN A 67 -20.72 32.34 -27.24
C GLN A 67 -21.74 31.19 -27.14
N VAL A 68 -21.30 29.95 -26.86
CA VAL A 68 -22.20 28.82 -26.59
C VAL A 68 -23.04 29.11 -25.34
N PHE A 69 -22.45 29.63 -24.27
CA PHE A 69 -23.19 30.00 -23.06
C PHE A 69 -24.20 31.13 -23.30
N ILE A 70 -23.83 32.20 -24.02
CA ILE A 70 -24.75 33.28 -24.37
C ILE A 70 -25.93 32.75 -25.18
N THR A 71 -25.67 31.89 -26.16
CA THR A 71 -26.71 31.25 -26.98
C THR A 71 -27.65 30.42 -26.12
N ARG A 72 -27.11 29.66 -25.15
CA ARG A 72 -27.91 28.82 -24.24
C ARG A 72 -28.71 29.66 -23.23
N ALA A 73 -28.10 30.69 -22.65
CA ALA A 73 -28.74 31.63 -21.74
C ALA A 73 -29.90 32.37 -22.42
N LYS A 74 -29.74 32.77 -23.68
CA LYS A 74 -30.82 33.33 -24.49
C LYS A 74 -31.97 32.33 -24.68
N LYS A 75 -31.67 31.09 -25.08
CA LYS A 75 -32.69 30.04 -25.26
C LYS A 75 -33.48 29.75 -23.98
N ARG A 76 -32.85 29.94 -22.83
CA ARG A 76 -33.46 29.75 -21.49
C ARG A 76 -34.02 31.03 -20.88
N ARG A 77 -34.08 32.13 -21.64
CA ARG A 77 -34.66 33.44 -21.26
C ARG A 77 -33.90 34.21 -20.17
N LEU A 78 -32.67 33.81 -19.82
CA LEU A 78 -31.80 34.60 -18.94
C LEU A 78 -31.32 35.89 -19.64
N LEU A 79 -31.14 35.81 -20.96
CA LEU A 79 -30.80 36.94 -21.83
C LEU A 79 -31.89 37.11 -22.88
N HIS A 80 -32.21 38.34 -23.25
CA HIS A 80 -32.96 38.65 -24.46
C HIS A 80 -32.13 39.57 -25.36
N ARG A 81 -32.51 39.66 -26.64
CA ARG A 81 -31.79 40.48 -27.61
C ARG A 81 -32.65 41.70 -27.94
N GLU A 82 -32.12 42.88 -27.70
CA GLU A 82 -32.75 44.17 -28.01
C GLU A 82 -31.70 45.07 -28.67
N ASN A 83 -32.04 45.71 -29.80
CA ASN A 83 -31.12 46.59 -30.56
C ASN A 83 -29.72 45.98 -30.81
N HIS A 84 -29.69 44.70 -31.18
CA HIS A 84 -28.48 43.88 -31.36
C HIS A 84 -27.64 43.57 -30.09
N ALA A 85 -27.94 44.20 -28.95
CA ALA A 85 -27.34 43.94 -27.65
C ALA A 85 -28.03 42.78 -26.90
N PHE A 86 -27.30 42.12 -25.99
CA PHE A 86 -27.88 41.13 -25.07
C PHE A 86 -28.14 41.76 -23.71
N ILE A 87 -29.39 41.68 -23.24
CA ILE A 87 -29.85 42.29 -21.99
C ILE A 87 -30.29 41.19 -21.01
N PRO A 88 -29.82 41.21 -19.74
CA PRO A 88 -30.25 40.27 -18.70
C PRO A 88 -31.72 40.45 -18.33
N ASN A 89 -32.44 39.33 -18.20
CA ASN A 89 -33.76 39.31 -17.56
C ASN A 89 -33.60 39.04 -16.06
N ILE A 90 -33.68 40.08 -15.24
CA ILE A 90 -33.36 40.03 -13.80
C ILE A 90 -34.23 38.99 -13.06
N GLU A 91 -35.53 38.92 -13.36
CA GLU A 91 -36.43 37.96 -12.70
C GLU A 91 -36.04 36.50 -12.95
N GLU A 92 -35.66 36.17 -14.19
CA GLU A 92 -35.20 34.83 -14.53
C GLU A 92 -33.80 34.57 -13.98
N VAL A 93 -32.91 35.56 -13.99
CA VAL A 93 -31.59 35.47 -13.38
C VAL A 93 -31.68 35.12 -11.89
N ASP A 94 -32.57 35.77 -11.14
CA ASP A 94 -32.76 35.48 -9.71
C ASP A 94 -33.31 34.09 -9.45
N LYS A 95 -34.21 33.57 -10.30
CA LYS A 95 -34.65 32.16 -10.21
C LYS A 95 -33.51 31.18 -10.46
N TRP A 96 -32.67 31.46 -11.47
CA TRP A 96 -31.56 30.58 -11.84
C TRP A 96 -30.39 30.62 -10.84
N LYS A 97 -30.26 31.66 -10.01
CA LYS A 97 -29.24 31.74 -8.95
C LYS A 97 -29.32 30.62 -7.91
N ASN A 98 -30.44 29.91 -7.80
CA ASN A 98 -30.55 28.60 -7.13
C ASN A 98 -29.92 28.53 -5.71
N GLY A 99 -30.27 29.48 -4.84
CA GLY A 99 -29.80 29.52 -3.46
C GLY A 99 -28.31 29.86 -3.30
N TYR A 100 -27.76 30.67 -4.22
CA TYR A 100 -26.34 31.06 -4.25
C TYR A 100 -25.78 31.49 -2.89
N HIS A 101 -26.49 32.35 -2.16
CA HIS A 101 -26.00 32.90 -0.89
C HIS A 101 -25.81 31.82 0.17
N GLU A 102 -26.82 30.96 0.40
CA GLU A 102 -26.73 29.86 1.37
C GLU A 102 -25.60 28.88 1.02
N LYS A 103 -25.49 28.52 -0.26
CA LYS A 103 -24.43 27.61 -0.74
C LYS A 103 -23.03 28.23 -0.63
N LYS A 104 -22.93 29.54 -0.80
CA LYS A 104 -21.66 30.27 -0.63
C LYS A 104 -21.19 30.24 0.80
N ASP A 105 -22.08 30.43 1.76
CA ASP A 105 -21.73 30.39 3.18
C ASP A 105 -21.28 28.99 3.62
N ASP A 106 -22.00 27.94 3.20
CA ASP A 106 -21.63 26.53 3.42
C ASP A 106 -20.24 26.18 2.85
N ILE A 107 -19.96 26.60 1.62
CA ILE A 107 -18.65 26.35 0.98
C ILE A 107 -17.55 27.16 1.66
N THR A 108 -17.84 28.39 2.08
CA THR A 108 -16.86 29.22 2.79
C THR A 108 -16.46 28.53 4.09
N ALA A 109 -17.42 28.02 4.87
CA ALA A 109 -17.14 27.25 6.07
C ALA A 109 -16.33 25.97 5.77
N SER A 110 -16.72 25.22 4.74
CA SER A 110 -15.99 24.02 4.28
C SER A 110 -14.53 24.32 3.90
N LEU A 111 -14.30 25.47 3.25
CA LEU A 111 -12.97 25.92 2.85
C LEU A 111 -12.11 26.29 4.06
N GLU A 112 -12.67 27.00 5.03
CA GLU A 112 -11.92 27.33 6.26
C GLU A 112 -11.50 26.07 7.02
N LEU A 113 -12.36 25.05 7.11
CA LEU A 113 -11.99 23.78 7.74
C LEU A 113 -10.80 23.10 7.02
N LEU A 114 -10.84 23.05 5.68
CA LEU A 114 -9.75 22.48 4.90
C LEU A 114 -8.44 23.26 5.06
N ARG A 115 -8.51 24.59 5.15
CA ARG A 115 -7.34 25.46 5.39
C ARG A 115 -6.73 25.21 6.76
N ILE A 116 -7.55 25.18 7.82
CA ILE A 116 -7.10 24.89 9.18
C ILE A 116 -6.36 23.55 9.21
N ASP A 117 -6.98 22.51 8.64
CA ASP A 117 -6.37 21.18 8.59
C ASP A 117 -5.03 21.17 7.85
N PHE A 118 -4.90 21.95 6.76
CA PHE A 118 -3.66 22.03 6.00
C PHE A 118 -2.58 22.81 6.76
N ILE A 119 -2.94 23.91 7.40
CA ILE A 119 -2.02 24.72 8.22
C ILE A 119 -1.48 23.88 9.39
N ASP A 120 -2.37 23.20 10.12
CA ASP A 120 -2.00 22.34 11.26
C ASP A 120 -1.10 21.18 10.81
N PHE A 121 -1.42 20.57 9.67
CA PHE A 121 -0.60 19.49 9.10
C PHE A 121 0.79 19.99 8.68
N ALA A 122 0.87 21.12 7.96
CA ALA A 122 2.14 21.69 7.50
C ALA A 122 3.04 22.10 8.68
N HIS A 123 2.45 22.64 9.75
CA HIS A 123 3.18 22.99 10.96
C HIS A 123 3.64 21.74 11.72
N SER A 124 2.74 20.78 11.98
CA SER A 124 3.07 19.58 12.77
C SER A 124 4.08 18.66 12.08
N LYS A 125 3.99 18.50 10.75
CA LYS A 125 4.85 17.57 10.00
C LYS A 125 6.13 18.22 9.45
N PHE A 126 6.05 19.44 8.95
CA PHE A 126 7.17 20.09 8.25
C PHE A 126 7.67 21.36 8.94
N ASN A 127 7.11 21.73 10.10
CA ASN A 127 7.41 22.99 10.78
C ASN A 127 7.24 24.23 9.88
N LYS A 128 6.26 24.19 8.97
CA LYS A 128 5.93 25.28 8.04
C LYS A 128 4.67 26.01 8.48
N THR A 129 4.78 27.31 8.70
CA THR A 129 3.64 28.19 8.93
C THR A 129 3.04 28.58 7.60
N LEU A 130 1.77 28.30 7.32
CA LEU A 130 1.11 28.69 6.08
C LEU A 130 0.03 29.74 6.34
N THR A 131 -0.17 30.66 5.41
CA THR A 131 -1.36 31.54 5.39
C THR A 131 -2.50 30.86 4.62
N SER A 132 -3.74 31.29 4.85
CA SER A 132 -4.90 30.78 4.11
C SER A 132 -4.78 30.94 2.58
N GLU A 133 -4.16 32.03 2.13
CA GLU A 133 -3.91 32.27 0.69
C GLU A 133 -2.86 31.31 0.12
N GLU A 134 -1.79 31.03 0.88
CA GLU A 134 -0.78 30.05 0.49
C GLU A 134 -1.37 28.63 0.38
N CYS A 135 -2.25 28.25 1.31
CA CYS A 135 -2.98 26.97 1.25
C CYS A 135 -3.83 26.84 -0.01
N ASP A 136 -4.62 27.86 -0.33
CA ASP A 136 -5.43 27.89 -1.55
C ASP A 136 -4.56 27.72 -2.80
N LEU A 137 -3.44 28.44 -2.88
CA LEU A 137 -2.51 28.38 -4.01
C LEU A 137 -1.92 26.98 -4.17
N LEU A 138 -1.47 26.35 -3.09
CA LEU A 138 -0.91 24.99 -3.11
C LEU A 138 -1.95 23.96 -3.58
N ILE A 139 -3.17 24.03 -3.05
CA ILE A 139 -4.27 23.14 -3.44
C ILE A 139 -4.62 23.35 -4.91
N ILE A 140 -4.82 24.60 -5.35
CA ILE A 140 -5.15 24.91 -6.75
C ILE A 140 -4.06 24.38 -7.67
N GLN A 141 -2.79 24.69 -7.41
CA GLN A 141 -1.68 24.25 -8.24
C GLN A 141 -1.58 22.73 -8.34
N PHE A 142 -1.81 22.03 -7.22
CA PHE A 142 -1.78 20.58 -7.21
C PHE A 142 -2.93 19.96 -8.00
N ILE A 143 -4.17 20.44 -7.81
CA ILE A 143 -5.33 19.96 -8.56
C ILE A 143 -5.15 20.29 -10.04
N ASP A 144 -4.70 21.50 -10.36
CA ASP A 144 -4.50 21.98 -11.73
C ASP A 144 -3.46 21.13 -12.47
N LYS A 145 -2.30 20.86 -11.87
CA LYS A 145 -1.27 19.96 -12.43
C LYS A 145 -1.79 18.54 -12.71
N ASN A 146 -2.75 18.06 -11.92
CA ASN A 146 -3.21 16.68 -11.94
C ASN A 146 -4.60 16.46 -12.58
N ILE A 147 -5.33 17.52 -12.93
CA ILE A 147 -6.66 17.44 -13.57
C ILE A 147 -6.75 18.36 -14.79
N SER A 148 -6.09 19.52 -14.77
CA SER A 148 -6.23 20.51 -15.83
C SER A 148 -5.29 20.26 -16.99
N SER A 149 -5.79 20.59 -18.17
CA SER A 149 -5.06 20.57 -19.44
C SER A 149 -5.05 21.95 -20.11
N VAL A 150 -5.61 22.98 -19.46
CA VAL A 150 -6.03 24.23 -20.11
C VAL A 150 -5.34 25.49 -19.54
N THR A 151 -4.69 25.39 -18.39
CA THR A 151 -4.14 26.55 -17.68
C THR A 151 -2.67 26.83 -18.04
N ASP A 152 -2.44 28.01 -18.61
CA ASP A 152 -1.11 28.60 -18.68
C ASP A 152 -0.75 29.10 -17.26
N ASN A 153 0.12 28.34 -16.57
CA ASN A 153 0.56 28.62 -15.20
C ASN A 153 1.00 30.09 -15.01
N LYS A 154 0.32 30.81 -14.11
CA LYS A 154 0.74 32.14 -13.65
C LYS A 154 2.11 32.02 -12.96
N SER A 155 3.16 32.43 -13.66
CA SER A 155 4.56 32.28 -13.20
C SER A 155 4.94 33.19 -12.02
N TYR A 156 4.15 34.20 -11.67
CA TYR A 156 4.58 35.28 -10.78
C TYR A 156 4.45 34.94 -9.28
N GLU A 157 3.36 34.28 -8.85
CA GLU A 157 3.16 33.84 -7.46
C GLU A 157 4.08 32.68 -7.05
N LYS A 158 4.67 32.01 -8.05
CA LYS A 158 5.52 30.83 -7.90
C LYS A 158 6.84 31.12 -7.17
N ASN A 159 7.35 32.35 -7.20
CA ASN A 159 8.67 32.65 -6.67
C ASN A 159 8.67 32.86 -5.15
N VAL A 160 7.64 33.49 -4.57
CA VAL A 160 7.57 33.77 -3.12
C VAL A 160 7.40 32.49 -2.30
N LEU A 161 6.50 31.60 -2.71
CA LEU A 161 6.30 30.29 -2.07
C LEU A 161 7.52 29.38 -2.17
N ARG A 162 8.29 29.47 -3.27
CA ARG A 162 9.53 28.70 -3.47
C ARG A 162 10.69 29.12 -2.57
N GLU A 163 10.65 30.32 -2.00
CA GLU A 163 11.64 30.72 -1.00
C GLU A 163 11.38 30.02 0.33
N LYS A 164 10.10 29.85 0.69
CA LYS A 164 9.65 29.26 1.95
C LYS A 164 9.58 27.72 1.95
N ILE A 165 9.15 27.15 0.82
CA ILE A 165 8.97 25.71 0.60
C ILE A 165 9.59 25.35 -0.75
N LYS A 166 10.68 24.57 -0.73
CA LYS A 166 11.37 24.16 -1.95
C LYS A 166 10.64 23.04 -2.68
N ASN A 167 10.03 22.11 -1.94
CA ASN A 167 9.22 21.03 -2.48
C ASN A 167 7.72 21.17 -2.12
N THR A 168 7.04 22.08 -2.81
CA THR A 168 5.59 22.35 -2.61
C THR A 168 4.70 21.17 -2.98
N ASP A 169 5.12 20.38 -3.96
CA ASP A 169 4.38 19.21 -4.44
C ASP A 169 4.34 18.12 -3.35
N HIS A 170 5.46 17.89 -2.66
CA HIS A 170 5.53 16.90 -1.57
C HIS A 170 4.69 17.30 -0.35
N VAL A 171 4.72 18.58 0.06
CA VAL A 171 3.89 19.08 1.16
C VAL A 171 2.41 18.84 0.87
N THR A 172 1.98 19.17 -0.35
CA THR A 172 0.56 19.04 -0.75
C THR A 172 0.16 17.57 -0.95
N ALA A 173 1.02 16.75 -1.57
CA ALA A 173 0.78 15.32 -1.73
C ALA A 173 0.71 14.60 -0.37
N SER A 174 1.58 14.98 0.58
CA SER A 174 1.58 14.47 1.95
C SER A 174 0.29 14.83 2.68
N PHE A 175 -0.21 16.06 2.51
CA PHE A 175 -1.48 16.50 3.08
C PHE A 175 -2.67 15.71 2.50
N ILE A 176 -2.72 15.55 1.17
CA ILE A 176 -3.79 14.77 0.50
C ILE A 176 -3.77 13.31 0.98
N SER A 177 -2.59 12.70 1.12
CA SER A 177 -2.42 11.36 1.68
C SER A 177 -2.89 11.28 3.14
N TYR A 178 -2.60 12.31 3.94
CA TYR A 178 -3.03 12.41 5.34
C TYR A 178 -4.56 12.49 5.47
N ILE A 179 -5.22 13.40 4.75
CA ILE A 179 -6.69 13.51 4.81
C ILE A 179 -7.38 12.26 4.26
N HIS A 180 -6.80 11.61 3.24
CA HIS A 180 -7.31 10.35 2.71
C HIS A 180 -7.28 9.22 3.73
N LYS A 181 -6.22 9.13 4.56
CA LYS A 181 -6.07 8.07 5.57
C LYS A 181 -6.81 8.36 6.87
N ASN A 182 -6.86 9.63 7.29
CA ASN A 182 -7.15 9.99 8.67
C ASN A 182 -8.36 10.94 8.85
N LYS A 183 -8.80 11.67 7.80
CA LYS A 183 -9.86 12.70 7.92
C LYS A 183 -10.86 12.64 6.75
N THR A 184 -11.88 11.80 6.88
CA THR A 184 -12.92 11.62 5.85
C THR A 184 -13.71 12.90 5.54
N ALA A 185 -14.02 13.73 6.54
CA ALA A 185 -14.75 14.99 6.32
C ALA A 185 -13.98 16.00 5.46
N SER A 186 -12.70 16.23 5.77
CA SER A 186 -11.82 17.12 5.00
C SER A 186 -11.61 16.62 3.58
N LEU A 187 -11.58 15.30 3.40
CA LEU A 187 -11.51 14.66 2.11
C LEU A 187 -12.77 14.93 1.25
N GLU A 188 -13.97 14.96 1.85
CA GLU A 188 -15.20 15.34 1.14
C GLU A 188 -15.19 16.81 0.69
N HIS A 189 -14.71 17.71 1.54
CA HIS A 189 -14.52 19.12 1.17
C HIS A 189 -13.53 19.23 -0.01
N PHE A 190 -12.37 18.56 0.08
CA PHE A 190 -11.39 18.49 -1.00
C PHE A 190 -11.99 17.97 -2.31
N ALA A 191 -12.80 16.90 -2.25
CA ALA A 191 -13.46 16.32 -3.41
C ALA A 191 -14.39 17.30 -4.14
N ARG A 192 -15.07 18.19 -3.40
CA ARG A 192 -15.94 19.24 -3.97
C ARG A 192 -15.14 20.23 -4.82
N PHE A 193 -13.95 20.63 -4.37
CA PHE A 193 -13.06 21.52 -5.13
C PHE A 193 -12.49 20.84 -6.37
N VAL A 194 -12.10 19.56 -6.25
CA VAL A 194 -11.63 18.74 -7.37
C VAL A 194 -12.70 18.63 -8.47
N LYS A 195 -13.95 18.32 -8.11
CA LYS A 195 -15.08 18.29 -9.06
C LYS A 195 -15.34 19.66 -9.68
N GLY A 196 -15.27 20.72 -8.87
CA GLY A 196 -15.33 22.10 -9.32
C GLY A 196 -14.31 22.44 -10.40
N MET A 197 -13.04 22.06 -10.19
CA MET A 197 -11.97 22.24 -11.17
C MET A 197 -12.24 21.47 -12.47
N LEU A 198 -12.73 20.24 -12.37
CA LEU A 198 -13.06 19.45 -13.56
C LEU A 198 -14.18 20.09 -14.37
N LEU A 199 -15.22 20.59 -13.71
CA LEU A 199 -16.32 21.31 -14.36
C LEU A 199 -15.85 22.61 -15.00
N ALA A 200 -14.94 23.32 -14.34
CA ALA A 200 -14.25 24.48 -14.88
C ALA A 200 -13.46 24.15 -16.16
N ASN A 201 -12.72 23.04 -16.18
CA ASN A 201 -12.02 22.59 -17.39
C ASN A 201 -12.99 22.26 -18.52
N TYR A 202 -14.13 21.67 -18.20
CA TYR A 202 -15.19 21.43 -19.18
C TYR A 202 -15.74 22.74 -19.77
N LEU A 203 -15.86 23.84 -18.98
CA LEU A 203 -16.27 25.15 -19.52
C LEU A 203 -15.38 25.61 -20.67
N CYS A 204 -14.07 25.37 -20.58
CA CYS A 204 -13.12 25.74 -21.63
C CYS A 204 -13.24 24.88 -22.89
N LEU A 205 -13.86 23.71 -22.78
CA LEU A 205 -13.99 22.71 -23.82
C LEU A 205 -15.43 22.62 -24.37
N ALA A 206 -16.33 23.46 -23.85
CA ALA A 206 -17.75 23.46 -24.16
C ALA A 206 -18.07 23.65 -25.65
N ASP A 207 -17.20 24.32 -26.42
CA ASP A 207 -17.35 24.49 -27.87
C ASP A 207 -16.98 23.23 -28.67
N LYS A 208 -16.24 22.29 -28.06
CA LYS A 208 -15.85 21.01 -28.67
C LYS A 208 -16.86 19.90 -28.41
N VAL A 209 -17.64 20.02 -27.33
CA VAL A 209 -18.57 18.98 -26.89
C VAL A 209 -19.89 19.08 -27.64
N GLY A 210 -20.35 17.94 -28.16
CA GLY A 210 -21.63 17.82 -28.85
C GLY A 210 -22.73 17.16 -28.01
N GLN A 211 -23.96 17.19 -28.51
CA GLN A 211 -25.14 16.56 -27.88
C GLN A 211 -25.17 15.03 -28.03
N LYS A 212 -24.18 14.41 -28.70
CA LYS A 212 -24.11 12.95 -28.84
C LYS A 212 -23.93 12.29 -27.47
N LYS A 213 -24.66 11.20 -27.26
CA LYS A 213 -24.58 10.35 -26.06
C LYS A 213 -23.65 9.15 -26.24
N ASN A 214 -23.19 8.88 -27.46
CA ASN A 214 -22.34 7.74 -27.81
C ASN A 214 -21.25 8.18 -28.79
N TYR A 215 -20.01 7.75 -28.54
CA TYR A 215 -18.82 8.13 -29.31
C TYR A 215 -18.06 6.95 -29.95
N LYS A 216 -18.79 5.96 -30.50
CA LYS A 216 -18.22 4.85 -31.31
C LYS A 216 -17.32 5.27 -32.48
N SER A 217 -17.42 6.52 -32.91
CA SER A 217 -16.56 7.10 -33.96
C SER A 217 -15.19 7.55 -33.46
N ILE A 218 -14.96 7.56 -32.15
CA ILE A 218 -13.69 7.93 -31.52
C ILE A 218 -12.90 6.66 -31.24
N THR A 219 -11.62 6.67 -31.61
CA THR A 219 -10.67 5.60 -31.28
C THR A 219 -9.52 6.16 -30.47
N VAL A 220 -9.22 5.51 -29.36
CA VAL A 220 -8.14 5.88 -28.45
C VAL A 220 -7.05 4.84 -28.53
N TYR A 221 -5.80 5.26 -28.67
CA TYR A 221 -4.63 4.40 -28.51
C TYR A 221 -3.96 4.70 -27.18
N ILE A 222 -3.84 3.68 -26.33
CA ILE A 222 -3.30 3.80 -24.99
C ILE A 222 -1.77 3.62 -24.99
N ASP A 223 -1.09 4.48 -24.25
CA ASP A 223 0.36 4.45 -24.03
C ASP A 223 0.81 3.40 -22.99
N THR A 224 2.07 3.00 -23.04
CA THR A 224 2.70 1.99 -22.17
C THR A 224 2.53 2.27 -20.67
N PRO A 225 2.73 3.50 -20.14
CA PRO A 225 2.54 3.75 -18.72
C PRO A 225 1.12 3.47 -18.20
N ILE A 226 0.11 3.64 -19.05
CA ILE A 226 -1.28 3.30 -18.69
C ILE A 226 -1.44 1.79 -18.62
N ILE A 227 -0.84 1.02 -19.54
CA ILE A 227 -0.85 -0.45 -19.52
C ILE A 227 -0.18 -0.96 -18.23
N VAL A 228 1.02 -0.47 -17.94
CA VAL A 228 1.79 -0.81 -16.73
C VAL A 228 0.98 -0.50 -15.47
N GLY A 229 0.31 0.66 -15.43
CA GLY A 229 -0.57 1.04 -14.31
C GLY A 229 -1.82 0.16 -14.19
N LEU A 230 -2.44 -0.25 -15.30
CA LEU A 230 -3.58 -1.17 -15.30
C LEU A 230 -3.22 -2.58 -14.78
N LEU A 231 -2.00 -3.04 -15.03
CA LEU A 231 -1.48 -4.30 -14.49
C LEU A 231 -1.20 -4.22 -12.98
N GLY A 232 -1.08 -3.00 -12.42
CA GLY A 232 -0.85 -2.77 -10.99
C GLY A 232 0.60 -2.44 -10.63
N PHE A 233 1.49 -2.35 -11.61
CA PHE A 233 2.92 -2.02 -11.42
C PHE A 233 3.17 -0.53 -11.15
N SER A 234 2.12 0.24 -10.87
CA SER A 234 2.19 1.64 -10.40
C SER A 234 1.45 1.85 -9.07
N GLY A 235 1.17 0.76 -8.35
CA GLY A 235 0.45 0.77 -7.09
C GLY A 235 -1.08 0.65 -7.25
N THR A 236 -1.74 0.31 -6.14
CA THR A 236 -3.17 -0.02 -6.10
C THR A 236 -4.07 1.17 -6.44
N GLN A 237 -3.72 2.37 -5.98
CA GLN A 237 -4.50 3.60 -6.22
C GLN A 237 -4.48 3.97 -7.71
N LYS A 238 -3.31 3.89 -8.37
CA LYS A 238 -3.20 4.14 -9.81
C LYS A 238 -3.96 3.10 -10.63
N GLN A 239 -3.87 1.83 -10.24
CA GLN A 239 -4.62 0.77 -10.90
C GLN A 239 -6.13 1.01 -10.82
N LYS A 240 -6.66 1.35 -9.65
CA LYS A 240 -8.08 1.65 -9.45
C LYS A 240 -8.53 2.82 -10.33
N SER A 241 -7.79 3.93 -10.27
CA SER A 241 -8.09 5.13 -11.06
C SER A 241 -8.10 4.85 -12.57
N LEU A 242 -7.12 4.10 -13.07
CA LEU A 242 -7.03 3.73 -14.49
C LEU A 242 -8.15 2.76 -14.92
N LYS A 243 -8.54 1.80 -14.08
CA LYS A 243 -9.66 0.90 -14.36
C LYS A 243 -10.98 1.67 -14.46
N GLU A 244 -11.21 2.65 -13.58
CA GLU A 244 -12.37 3.54 -13.66
C GLU A 244 -12.32 4.42 -14.92
N PHE A 245 -11.14 4.93 -15.29
CA PHE A 245 -10.93 5.68 -16.53
C PHE A 245 -11.28 4.86 -17.79
N ILE A 246 -10.76 3.63 -17.90
CA ILE A 246 -11.09 2.73 -19.01
C ILE A 246 -12.60 2.43 -19.02
N SER A 247 -13.18 2.17 -17.84
CA SER A 247 -14.62 1.93 -17.71
C SER A 247 -15.45 3.13 -18.17
N LEU A 248 -15.03 4.36 -17.88
CA LEU A 248 -15.66 5.57 -18.40
C LEU A 248 -15.67 5.56 -19.92
N LEU A 249 -14.50 5.39 -20.56
CA LEU A 249 -14.39 5.40 -22.03
C LEU A 249 -15.27 4.32 -22.69
N VAL A 250 -15.27 3.10 -22.14
CA VAL A 250 -16.12 2.00 -22.62
C VAL A 250 -17.61 2.36 -22.47
N ASN A 251 -18.02 2.94 -21.34
CA ASN A 251 -19.42 3.29 -21.08
C ASN A 251 -19.95 4.39 -22.01
N VAL A 252 -19.10 5.32 -22.46
CA VAL A 252 -19.50 6.32 -23.47
C VAL A 252 -19.35 5.79 -24.91
N GLY A 253 -18.88 4.55 -25.07
CA GLY A 253 -18.82 3.81 -26.33
C GLY A 253 -17.58 4.11 -27.17
N ILE A 254 -16.48 4.59 -26.58
CA ILE A 254 -15.22 4.86 -27.28
C ILE A 254 -14.48 3.54 -27.55
N ASN A 255 -13.89 3.39 -28.73
CA ASN A 255 -13.06 2.23 -29.04
C ASN A 255 -11.67 2.42 -28.42
N ILE A 256 -11.22 1.45 -27.61
CA ILE A 256 -9.93 1.50 -26.94
C ILE A 256 -9.01 0.48 -27.57
N ASN A 257 -7.91 0.96 -28.13
CA ASN A 257 -6.90 0.17 -28.80
C ASN A 257 -5.53 0.39 -28.17
N VAL A 258 -4.59 -0.47 -28.51
CA VAL A 258 -3.17 -0.32 -28.19
C VAL A 258 -2.35 -0.78 -29.40
N PHE A 259 -1.25 -0.09 -29.68
CA PHE A 259 -0.33 -0.55 -30.71
C PHE A 259 0.51 -1.74 -30.22
N ASP A 260 0.83 -2.65 -31.13
CA ASP A 260 1.85 -3.69 -30.89
C ASP A 260 3.12 -3.11 -30.25
N LYS A 261 3.60 -1.96 -30.72
CA LYS A 261 4.77 -1.29 -30.18
C LYS A 261 4.68 -0.99 -28.66
N SER A 262 3.51 -0.62 -28.14
CA SER A 262 3.32 -0.40 -26.69
C SER A 262 3.28 -1.71 -25.89
N ILE A 263 2.82 -2.79 -26.51
CA ILE A 263 2.91 -4.13 -25.92
C ILE A 263 4.38 -4.55 -25.86
N ASP A 264 5.14 -4.41 -26.96
CA ASP A 264 6.57 -4.73 -27.01
C ASP A 264 7.38 -3.95 -25.96
N GLU A 265 7.07 -2.65 -25.78
CA GLU A 265 7.73 -1.84 -24.74
C GLU A 265 7.38 -2.32 -23.33
N THR A 266 6.12 -2.70 -23.09
CA THR A 266 5.69 -3.28 -21.81
C THR A 266 6.40 -4.61 -21.55
N GLU A 267 6.48 -5.50 -22.55
CA GLU A 267 7.19 -6.78 -22.44
C GLU A 267 8.68 -6.57 -22.19
N GLY A 268 9.30 -5.59 -22.85
CA GLY A 268 10.69 -5.22 -22.65
C GLY A 268 10.96 -4.74 -21.22
N LEU A 269 10.08 -3.89 -20.68
CA LEU A 269 10.17 -3.41 -19.30
C LEU A 269 10.06 -4.57 -18.28
N LEU A 270 9.03 -5.40 -18.43
CA LEU A 270 8.82 -6.55 -17.53
C LEU A 270 9.94 -7.59 -17.65
N SER A 271 10.46 -7.80 -18.86
CA SER A 271 11.59 -8.71 -19.10
C SER A 271 12.86 -8.21 -18.42
N ALA A 272 13.13 -6.90 -18.44
CA ALA A 272 14.26 -6.31 -17.73
C ALA A 272 14.15 -6.56 -16.22
N TRP A 273 12.98 -6.32 -15.62
CA TRP A 273 12.73 -6.63 -14.20
C TRP A 273 12.86 -8.12 -13.90
N ARG A 274 12.32 -9.00 -14.75
CA ARG A 274 12.46 -10.45 -14.60
C ARG A 274 13.94 -10.85 -14.56
N ASP A 275 14.73 -10.35 -15.50
CA ASP A 275 16.12 -10.74 -15.65
C ASP A 275 16.99 -10.19 -14.50
N ASP A 276 16.73 -8.95 -14.06
CA ASP A 276 17.39 -8.38 -12.88
C ASP A 276 17.02 -9.16 -11.59
N LEU A 277 15.77 -9.62 -11.42
CA LEU A 277 15.39 -10.51 -10.31
C LEU A 277 16.11 -11.87 -10.38
N LYS A 278 16.17 -12.51 -11.57
CA LYS A 278 16.86 -13.80 -11.75
C LYS A 278 18.35 -13.71 -11.39
N GLN A 279 18.99 -12.63 -11.81
CA GLN A 279 20.41 -12.39 -11.57
C GLN A 279 20.69 -11.83 -10.17
N LYS A 280 19.66 -11.60 -9.34
CA LYS A 280 19.75 -10.91 -8.05
C LYS A 280 20.44 -9.55 -8.16
N ASN A 281 20.29 -8.88 -9.30
CA ASN A 281 20.91 -7.59 -9.58
C ASN A 281 20.01 -6.45 -9.08
N TYR A 282 19.75 -6.46 -7.77
CA TYR A 282 18.81 -5.55 -7.16
C TYR A 282 19.23 -4.07 -7.28
N LYS A 283 20.54 -3.79 -7.48
CA LYS A 283 21.09 -2.43 -7.64
C LYS A 283 20.55 -1.69 -8.87
N ARG A 284 20.03 -2.40 -9.88
CA ARG A 284 19.44 -1.82 -11.08
C ARG A 284 17.97 -1.41 -10.93
N PHE A 285 17.32 -1.87 -9.87
CA PHE A 285 15.95 -1.46 -9.59
C PHE A 285 15.92 -0.06 -9.01
N ASN A 286 14.86 0.67 -9.39
CA ASN A 286 14.32 1.71 -8.53
C ASN A 286 13.82 1.05 -7.22
N THR A 287 14.17 1.63 -6.06
CA THR A 287 13.89 1.06 -4.73
C THR A 287 12.40 0.75 -4.54
N LYS A 288 11.50 1.65 -4.97
CA LYS A 288 10.05 1.47 -4.85
C LYS A 288 9.47 0.48 -5.84
N THR A 289 10.04 0.36 -7.03
CA THR A 289 9.64 -0.70 -7.98
C THR A 289 9.93 -2.08 -7.39
N LEU A 290 11.11 -2.26 -6.79
CA LEU A 290 11.45 -3.51 -6.12
C LEU A 290 10.57 -3.76 -4.89
N GLU A 291 10.34 -2.74 -4.06
CA GLU A 291 9.44 -2.84 -2.90
C GLU A 291 8.03 -3.24 -3.33
N LEU A 292 7.50 -2.62 -4.39
CA LEU A 292 6.18 -2.95 -4.94
C LEU A 292 6.13 -4.40 -5.44
N LEU A 293 7.14 -4.84 -6.20
CA LEU A 293 7.20 -6.22 -6.68
C LEU A 293 7.24 -7.21 -5.51
N ARG A 294 8.03 -6.93 -4.47
CA ARG A 294 8.07 -7.76 -3.26
C ARG A 294 6.74 -7.77 -2.51
N TYR A 295 6.13 -6.60 -2.31
CA TYR A 295 4.83 -6.46 -1.66
C TYR A 295 3.73 -7.25 -2.38
N LEU A 296 3.73 -7.23 -3.71
CA LEU A 296 2.80 -7.97 -4.55
C LEU A 296 3.16 -9.47 -4.68
N GLY A 297 4.31 -9.90 -4.15
CA GLY A 297 4.80 -11.27 -4.24
C GLY A 297 5.18 -11.67 -5.67
N TYR A 298 5.78 -10.76 -6.44
CA TYR A 298 6.36 -11.05 -7.75
C TYR A 298 7.79 -11.53 -7.62
N ASP A 299 8.03 -12.76 -8.08
CA ASP A 299 9.34 -13.28 -8.42
C ASP A 299 9.53 -13.30 -9.94
N ALA A 300 10.68 -13.80 -10.39
CA ALA A 300 10.98 -13.90 -11.80
C ALA A 300 10.06 -14.86 -12.57
N GLU A 301 9.58 -15.94 -11.96
CA GLU A 301 8.70 -16.91 -12.64
C GLU A 301 7.30 -16.33 -12.85
N ARG A 302 6.81 -15.59 -11.85
CA ARG A 302 5.54 -14.88 -11.92
C ARG A 302 5.59 -13.74 -12.94
N LEU A 303 6.68 -12.97 -13.00
CA LEU A 303 6.86 -11.97 -14.06
C LEU A 303 6.91 -12.62 -15.45
N ASP A 304 7.57 -13.78 -15.60
CA ASP A 304 7.58 -14.52 -16.87
C ASP A 304 6.17 -14.98 -17.29
N THR A 305 5.34 -15.35 -16.32
CA THR A 305 3.93 -15.66 -16.54
C THR A 305 3.12 -14.43 -16.97
N GLU A 306 3.31 -13.29 -16.32
CA GLU A 306 2.65 -12.04 -16.71
C GLU A 306 3.04 -11.60 -18.13
N ILE A 307 4.32 -11.71 -18.51
CA ILE A 307 4.78 -11.40 -19.86
C ILE A 307 4.04 -12.27 -20.89
N LYS A 308 3.96 -13.59 -20.67
CA LYS A 308 3.27 -14.51 -21.58
C LYS A 308 1.76 -14.25 -21.68
N LEU A 309 1.14 -13.79 -20.59
CA LEU A 309 -0.29 -13.51 -20.53
C LEU A 309 -0.65 -12.08 -20.92
N LEU A 310 0.32 -11.17 -21.06
CA LEU A 310 0.14 -9.73 -21.20
C LEU A 310 -0.93 -9.37 -22.23
N ARG A 311 -0.79 -9.85 -23.47
CA ARG A 311 -1.75 -9.59 -24.54
C ARG A 311 -3.18 -10.01 -24.14
N SER A 312 -3.34 -11.22 -23.59
CA SER A 312 -4.65 -11.73 -23.17
C SER A 312 -5.22 -10.94 -21.98
N SER A 313 -4.38 -10.47 -21.07
CA SER A 313 -4.76 -9.65 -19.91
C SER A 313 -5.25 -8.27 -20.35
N VAL A 314 -4.57 -7.64 -21.32
CA VAL A 314 -4.97 -6.35 -21.91
C VAL A 314 -6.30 -6.50 -22.67
N GLU A 315 -6.46 -7.56 -23.46
CA GLU A 315 -7.70 -7.82 -24.21
C GLU A 315 -8.91 -8.09 -23.27
N LYS A 316 -8.70 -8.79 -22.14
CA LYS A 316 -9.74 -9.00 -21.11
C LYS A 316 -10.26 -7.71 -20.47
N ILE A 317 -9.44 -6.66 -20.43
CA ILE A 317 -9.82 -5.33 -19.91
C ILE A 317 -10.65 -4.54 -20.94
N GLY A 318 -10.80 -5.06 -22.17
CA GLY A 318 -11.56 -4.43 -23.25
C GLY A 318 -10.70 -3.55 -24.16
N ILE A 319 -9.37 -3.72 -24.13
CA ILE A 319 -8.42 -2.99 -24.97
C ILE A 319 -8.00 -3.88 -26.15
N VAL A 320 -8.22 -3.41 -27.38
CA VAL A 320 -7.91 -4.20 -28.58
C VAL A 320 -6.48 -3.96 -29.04
N VAL A 321 -5.65 -5.01 -29.08
CA VAL A 321 -4.29 -4.91 -29.61
C VAL A 321 -4.30 -4.87 -31.14
N LYS A 322 -3.70 -3.82 -31.71
CA LYS A 322 -3.57 -3.60 -33.15
C LYS A 322 -2.13 -3.85 -33.59
N SER A 323 -1.95 -4.90 -34.38
CA SER A 323 -0.65 -5.30 -34.95
C SER A 323 -0.55 -4.99 -36.43
N GLY A 324 0.68 -4.83 -36.93
CA GLY A 324 0.94 -4.73 -38.37
C GLY A 324 0.44 -3.42 -38.98
N PHE A 325 0.79 -2.29 -38.36
CA PHE A 325 0.39 -0.98 -38.85
C PHE A 325 0.87 -0.73 -40.28
N ASN A 326 -0.06 -0.49 -41.21
CA ASN A 326 0.25 -0.13 -42.59
C ASN A 326 0.39 1.38 -42.76
N ILE A 327 1.62 1.83 -42.99
CA ILE A 327 1.95 3.24 -43.19
C ILE A 327 1.42 3.73 -44.54
N LYS A 328 0.61 4.79 -44.52
CA LYS A 328 0.26 5.54 -45.73
C LYS A 328 1.39 6.51 -46.06
N GLN A 329 2.22 6.18 -47.04
CA GLN A 329 3.43 6.95 -47.40
C GLN A 329 3.17 8.45 -47.57
N GLN A 330 2.03 8.83 -48.14
CA GLN A 330 1.63 10.23 -48.35
C GLN A 330 1.35 11.03 -47.05
N PHE A 331 1.18 10.37 -45.91
CA PHE A 331 0.91 10.98 -44.60
C PHE A 331 1.97 10.61 -43.56
N GLN A 332 3.17 10.21 -43.99
CA GLN A 332 4.28 9.95 -43.09
C GLN A 332 4.89 11.28 -42.66
N CYS A 333 5.07 11.48 -41.35
CA CYS A 333 5.79 12.64 -40.83
C CYS A 333 7.30 12.36 -40.75
N ASP A 334 8.08 13.42 -40.56
CA ASP A 334 9.51 13.31 -40.26
C ASP A 334 9.71 12.82 -38.81
N GLU A 335 9.90 11.50 -38.66
CA GLU A 335 10.10 10.87 -37.36
C GLU A 335 11.37 11.36 -36.65
N ILE A 336 12.43 11.73 -37.40
CA ILE A 336 13.68 12.23 -36.82
C ILE A 336 13.45 13.63 -36.22
N ALA A 337 12.72 14.49 -36.94
CA ALA A 337 12.37 15.81 -36.42
C ALA A 337 11.43 15.71 -35.21
N LEU A 338 10.48 14.77 -35.23
CA LEU A 338 9.59 14.51 -34.10
C LEU A 338 10.36 14.02 -32.87
N GLU A 339 11.24 13.02 -33.03
CA GLU A 339 12.07 12.48 -31.95
C GLU A 339 12.92 13.58 -31.30
N LYS A 340 13.54 14.42 -32.13
CA LYS A 340 14.30 15.58 -31.65
C LYS A 340 13.43 16.57 -30.88
N ALA A 341 12.19 16.79 -31.30
CA ALA A 341 11.26 17.73 -30.65
C ALA A 341 10.77 17.23 -29.28
N ILE A 342 10.59 15.91 -29.11
CA ILE A 342 10.12 15.33 -27.84
C ILE A 342 11.26 14.97 -26.88
N SER A 343 12.50 14.85 -27.37
CA SER A 343 13.66 14.47 -26.56
C SER A 343 13.90 15.29 -25.28
N PRO A 344 13.65 16.62 -25.21
CA PRO A 344 13.87 17.40 -24.00
C PRO A 344 13.03 16.98 -22.79
N ASN A 345 11.97 16.20 -23.00
CA ASN A 345 11.11 15.69 -21.92
C ASN A 345 11.68 14.46 -21.20
N PHE A 346 12.72 13.83 -21.76
CA PHE A 346 13.20 12.54 -21.30
C PHE A 346 14.68 12.60 -20.93
N ARG A 347 15.12 11.65 -20.10
CA ARG A 347 16.55 11.48 -19.80
C ARG A 347 17.28 11.12 -21.12
N PRO A 348 18.53 11.60 -21.32
CA PRO A 348 19.28 11.35 -22.56
C PRO A 348 19.47 9.87 -22.93
N THR A 349 19.35 8.96 -21.96
CA THR A 349 19.50 7.52 -22.14
C THR A 349 18.20 6.80 -22.54
N LYS A 350 17.06 7.48 -22.52
CA LYS A 350 15.76 6.85 -22.87
C LYS A 350 15.70 6.60 -24.38
N ASN A 351 15.27 5.40 -24.75
CA ASN A 351 14.89 5.09 -26.12
C ASN A 351 13.53 5.76 -26.44
N LEU A 352 13.51 6.68 -27.42
CA LEU A 352 12.32 7.44 -27.83
C LEU A 352 11.61 6.85 -29.05
N GLN A 353 12.09 5.71 -29.56
CA GLN A 353 11.56 5.09 -30.76
C GLN A 353 10.08 4.70 -30.59
N HIS A 354 9.69 4.19 -29.41
CA HIS A 354 8.29 3.89 -29.12
C HIS A 354 7.41 5.14 -29.23
N ASP A 355 7.73 6.18 -28.46
CA ASP A 355 6.93 7.41 -28.38
C ASP A 355 6.77 8.03 -29.78
N THR A 356 7.88 8.08 -30.53
CA THR A 356 7.95 8.62 -31.89
C THR A 356 7.06 7.83 -32.85
N ILE A 357 7.16 6.49 -32.87
CA ILE A 357 6.37 5.63 -33.76
C ILE A 357 4.87 5.69 -33.41
N CYS A 358 4.51 5.66 -32.14
CA CYS A 358 3.10 5.69 -31.73
C CYS A 358 2.45 7.02 -32.15
N ILE A 359 3.14 8.14 -31.97
CA ILE A 359 2.65 9.47 -32.38
C ILE A 359 2.61 9.58 -33.91
N SER A 360 3.64 9.12 -34.63
CA SER A 360 3.69 9.15 -36.09
C SER A 360 2.56 8.35 -36.72
N ARG A 361 2.23 7.18 -36.15
CA ARG A 361 1.10 6.35 -36.58
C ARG A 361 -0.24 7.06 -36.40
N ILE A 362 -0.44 7.79 -35.31
CA ILE A 362 -1.67 8.56 -35.08
C ILE A 362 -1.80 9.71 -36.06
N TYR A 363 -0.71 10.44 -36.32
CA TYR A 363 -0.66 11.44 -37.37
C TYR A 363 -1.04 10.84 -38.74
N ASN A 364 -0.45 9.68 -39.08
CA ASN A 364 -0.73 8.97 -40.32
C ASN A 364 -2.19 8.51 -40.45
N ILE A 365 -2.79 7.99 -39.36
CA ILE A 365 -4.21 7.60 -39.30
C ILE A 365 -5.12 8.81 -39.56
N ARG A 366 -4.74 9.99 -39.08
CA ARG A 366 -5.57 11.20 -39.20
C ARG A 366 -5.47 11.87 -40.56
N GLU A 367 -4.52 11.50 -41.42
CA GLU A 367 -4.47 11.96 -42.82
C GLU A 367 -4.49 13.49 -42.96
N ASN A 368 -3.81 14.22 -42.06
CA ASN A 368 -3.82 15.69 -41.96
C ASN A 368 -5.22 16.31 -41.74
N LYS A 369 -6.20 15.53 -41.29
CA LYS A 369 -7.55 16.03 -41.00
C LYS A 369 -7.57 16.75 -39.66
N THR A 370 -7.93 18.02 -39.70
CA THR A 370 -8.26 18.82 -38.52
C THR A 370 -9.64 18.43 -38.01
N VAL A 371 -9.74 18.20 -36.70
CA VAL A 371 -10.97 17.76 -36.04
C VAL A 371 -11.38 18.84 -35.07
N ASN A 372 -12.55 19.44 -35.26
CA ASN A 372 -12.94 20.65 -34.53
C ASN A 372 -13.93 20.36 -33.39
N ASN A 373 -14.53 19.17 -33.36
CA ASN A 373 -15.49 18.78 -32.34
C ASN A 373 -15.54 17.26 -32.15
N LEU A 374 -16.12 16.83 -31.02
CA LEU A 374 -16.24 15.42 -30.65
C LEU A 374 -17.26 14.62 -31.49
N ASN A 375 -18.06 15.30 -32.33
CA ASN A 375 -19.04 14.61 -33.16
C ASN A 375 -18.42 13.99 -34.42
N GLN A 376 -17.24 14.48 -34.81
CA GLN A 376 -16.45 13.97 -35.93
C GLN A 376 -15.70 12.68 -35.54
N PRO A 377 -15.49 11.74 -36.47
CA PRO A 377 -14.64 10.59 -36.20
C PRO A 377 -13.18 11.04 -36.06
N PHE A 378 -12.49 10.56 -35.04
CA PHE A 378 -11.07 10.88 -34.85
C PHE A 378 -10.35 9.80 -34.04
N THR A 379 -9.02 9.86 -34.13
CA THR A 379 -8.12 8.99 -33.36
C THR A 379 -7.13 9.85 -32.55
N VAL A 380 -6.82 9.44 -31.33
CA VAL A 380 -5.84 10.11 -30.45
C VAL A 380 -4.94 9.10 -29.75
N PHE A 381 -3.72 9.54 -29.44
CA PHE A 381 -2.84 8.86 -28.50
C PHE A 381 -3.08 9.39 -27.09
N VAL A 382 -3.25 8.51 -26.10
CA VAL A 382 -3.51 8.87 -24.71
C VAL A 382 -2.35 8.42 -23.84
N THR A 383 -1.73 9.36 -23.12
CA THR A 383 -0.58 9.12 -22.23
C THR A 383 -0.80 9.78 -20.86
N THR A 384 -0.05 9.34 -19.85
CA THR A 384 0.05 10.04 -18.55
C THR A 384 1.15 11.12 -18.56
N ASN A 385 1.95 11.21 -19.63
CA ASN A 385 3.07 12.13 -19.72
C ASN A 385 2.66 13.49 -20.32
N ASN A 386 2.31 14.44 -19.47
CA ASN A 386 1.89 15.79 -19.89
C ASN A 386 3.00 16.56 -20.65
N GLY A 387 4.28 16.31 -20.35
CA GLY A 387 5.37 16.91 -21.10
C GLY A 387 5.45 16.39 -22.54
N LEU A 388 5.20 15.09 -22.75
CA LEU A 388 5.08 14.50 -24.09
C LEU A 388 3.89 15.07 -24.86
N VAL A 389 2.72 15.19 -24.21
CA VAL A 389 1.52 15.83 -24.79
C VAL A 389 1.87 17.23 -25.33
N ASN A 390 2.55 18.04 -24.52
CA ASN A 390 2.86 19.42 -24.88
C ASN A 390 3.87 19.52 -26.03
N LEU A 391 4.99 18.78 -25.96
CA LEU A 391 6.03 18.84 -26.98
C LEU A 391 5.57 18.26 -28.31
N ALA A 392 4.86 17.12 -28.29
CA ALA A 392 4.35 16.48 -29.50
C ALA A 392 3.34 17.38 -30.23
N ASN A 393 2.35 17.93 -29.52
CA ASN A 393 1.36 18.80 -30.15
C ASN A 393 1.96 20.14 -30.59
N LYS A 394 3.00 20.63 -29.91
CA LYS A 394 3.75 21.82 -30.35
C LYS A 394 4.51 21.57 -31.66
N HIS A 395 5.04 20.37 -31.86
CA HIS A 395 5.70 19.99 -33.10
C HIS A 395 4.72 20.06 -34.30
N PHE A 396 3.51 19.54 -34.14
CA PHE A 396 2.48 19.49 -35.19
C PHE A 396 1.57 20.74 -35.26
N ILE A 397 2.00 21.89 -34.71
CA ILE A 397 1.12 23.04 -34.55
C ILE A 397 0.67 23.68 -35.87
N ASN A 398 1.49 23.53 -36.93
CA ASN A 398 1.22 24.09 -38.24
C ASN A 398 0.21 23.23 -39.02
N GLU A 399 0.26 21.91 -38.82
CA GLU A 399 -0.58 20.91 -39.46
C GLU A 399 -1.91 20.73 -38.70
N ILE A 400 -1.84 20.79 -37.36
CA ILE A 400 -2.95 20.60 -36.42
C ILE A 400 -3.06 21.86 -35.55
N PRO A 401 -3.91 22.83 -35.94
CA PRO A 401 -4.05 24.08 -35.21
C PRO A 401 -4.54 23.87 -33.77
N ARG A 402 -4.17 24.78 -32.86
CA ARG A 402 -4.55 24.74 -31.42
C ARG A 402 -6.04 24.62 -31.16
N ASN A 403 -6.88 25.13 -32.06
CA ASN A 403 -8.34 25.10 -31.91
C ASN A 403 -8.95 23.74 -32.27
N SER A 404 -8.16 22.80 -32.78
CA SER A 404 -8.58 21.45 -33.13
C SER A 404 -8.22 20.44 -32.03
N ILE A 405 -8.85 19.27 -32.05
CA ILE A 405 -8.54 18.16 -31.15
C ILE A 405 -7.10 17.69 -31.44
N PRO A 406 -6.19 17.73 -30.47
CA PRO A 406 -4.78 17.40 -30.66
C PRO A 406 -4.57 15.93 -31.02
N LEU A 407 -3.35 15.57 -31.42
CA LEU A 407 -2.97 14.20 -31.76
C LEU A 407 -2.74 13.35 -30.51
N VAL A 408 -2.08 13.97 -29.52
CA VAL A 408 -1.73 13.37 -28.24
C VAL A 408 -2.53 14.09 -27.15
N VAL A 409 -3.18 13.36 -26.27
CA VAL A 409 -3.94 13.90 -25.14
C VAL A 409 -3.56 13.18 -23.86
N SER A 410 -3.81 13.81 -22.71
CA SER A 410 -3.66 13.15 -21.42
C SER A 410 -4.90 12.36 -21.03
N GLU A 411 -4.76 11.41 -20.11
CA GLU A 411 -5.91 10.75 -19.46
C GLU A 411 -6.85 11.78 -18.80
N GLN A 412 -6.28 12.85 -18.25
CA GLN A 412 -7.00 13.92 -17.56
C GLN A 412 -7.87 14.70 -18.54
N TRP A 413 -7.35 15.01 -19.74
CA TRP A 413 -8.11 15.66 -20.81
C TRP A 413 -9.31 14.80 -21.23
N MET A 414 -9.10 13.48 -21.38
CA MET A 414 -10.17 12.54 -21.70
C MET A 414 -11.22 12.46 -20.59
N THR A 415 -10.81 12.40 -19.31
CA THR A 415 -11.74 12.47 -18.17
C THR A 415 -12.54 13.77 -18.19
N ALA A 416 -11.89 14.92 -18.39
CA ALA A 416 -12.56 16.21 -18.46
C ALA A 416 -13.62 16.28 -19.56
N MET A 417 -13.36 15.66 -20.72
CA MET A 417 -14.31 15.63 -21.84
C MET A 417 -15.52 14.72 -21.61
N PHE A 418 -15.33 13.57 -20.96
CA PHE A 418 -16.35 12.51 -20.94
C PHE A 418 -16.99 12.26 -19.57
N TRP A 419 -16.40 12.74 -18.47
CA TRP A 419 -16.93 12.52 -17.11
C TRP A 419 -18.36 13.03 -16.95
N LEU A 420 -18.66 14.22 -17.50
CA LEU A 420 -19.99 14.83 -17.44
C LEU A 420 -21.09 14.05 -18.19
N LYS A 421 -20.72 13.06 -19.03
CA LYS A 421 -21.68 12.17 -19.68
C LYS A 421 -22.29 11.17 -18.69
N LYS A 422 -21.55 10.82 -17.62
CA LYS A 422 -21.90 9.80 -16.62
C LYS A 422 -21.40 10.18 -15.20
N PRO A 423 -21.73 11.38 -14.68
CA PRO A 423 -21.17 11.87 -13.42
C PRO A 423 -21.63 11.05 -12.19
N GLU A 424 -22.80 10.42 -12.25
CA GLU A 424 -23.30 9.56 -11.17
C GLU A 424 -22.53 8.24 -11.07
N LEU A 425 -22.14 7.64 -12.21
CA LEU A 425 -21.39 6.38 -12.23
C LEU A 425 -19.91 6.57 -11.89
N PHE A 426 -19.34 7.72 -12.27
CA PHE A 426 -17.91 8.01 -12.13
C PHE A 426 -17.65 9.20 -11.19
N GLY A 427 -18.51 9.41 -10.20
CA GLY A 427 -18.46 10.58 -9.33
C GLY A 427 -17.15 10.74 -8.56
N ASN A 428 -16.46 9.64 -8.25
CA ASN A 428 -15.21 9.64 -7.50
C ASN A 428 -13.96 9.68 -8.38
N LEU A 429 -14.07 9.36 -9.68
CA LEU A 429 -12.92 9.25 -10.59
C LEU A 429 -11.98 10.48 -10.56
N PRO A 430 -12.47 11.74 -10.59
CA PRO A 430 -11.57 12.90 -10.59
C PRO A 430 -10.76 13.00 -9.30
N MET A 431 -11.39 12.68 -8.18
CA MET A 431 -10.75 12.66 -6.87
C MET A 431 -9.74 11.51 -6.77
N GLU A 432 -10.09 10.31 -7.24
CA GLU A 432 -9.21 9.15 -7.30
C GLU A 432 -7.98 9.42 -8.19
N GLN A 433 -8.12 10.19 -9.28
CA GLN A 433 -6.99 10.61 -10.12
C GLN A 433 -6.02 11.55 -9.37
N VAL A 434 -6.53 12.51 -8.59
CA VAL A 434 -5.69 13.39 -7.76
C VAL A 434 -5.01 12.63 -6.64
N ILE A 435 -5.74 11.76 -5.95
CA ILE A 435 -5.21 10.90 -4.88
C ILE A 435 -4.12 9.99 -5.46
N SER A 436 -4.39 9.33 -6.58
CA SER A 436 -3.40 8.50 -7.26
C SER A 436 -2.15 9.30 -7.65
N SER A 437 -2.30 10.55 -8.05
CA SER A 437 -1.16 11.40 -8.39
C SER A 437 -0.38 11.84 -7.15
N ALA A 438 -1.06 12.09 -6.03
CA ALA A 438 -0.42 12.35 -4.74
C ALA A 438 0.39 11.15 -4.25
N TYR A 439 -0.20 9.95 -4.23
CA TYR A 439 0.55 8.73 -3.90
C TYR A 439 1.69 8.49 -4.89
N GLY A 440 1.47 8.71 -6.19
CA GLY A 440 2.54 8.62 -7.19
C GLY A 440 3.73 9.53 -6.86
N LEU A 441 3.49 10.80 -6.54
CA LEU A 441 4.54 11.76 -6.18
C LEU A 441 5.30 11.36 -4.92
N LEU A 442 4.61 10.86 -3.89
CA LEU A 442 5.24 10.38 -2.65
C LEU A 442 6.19 9.19 -2.88
N TYR A 443 6.01 8.47 -3.99
CA TYR A 443 6.79 7.29 -4.34
C TYR A 443 7.62 7.46 -5.61
N THR A 444 7.80 8.69 -6.10
CA THR A 444 8.58 8.96 -7.32
C THR A 444 10.04 9.26 -6.99
N ASP A 445 10.95 8.63 -7.74
CA ASP A 445 12.36 9.00 -7.84
C ASP A 445 12.47 10.22 -8.76
N ASP A 446 12.38 11.41 -8.17
CA ASP A 446 12.48 12.65 -8.91
C ASP A 446 13.89 13.27 -8.83
N LYS A 447 13.98 14.55 -9.20
CA LYS A 447 15.23 15.33 -9.15
C LYS A 447 15.81 15.44 -7.73
N PHE A 448 14.99 15.45 -6.68
CA PHE A 448 15.46 15.54 -5.30
C PHE A 448 16.13 14.23 -4.90
N TRP A 449 15.51 13.09 -5.25
CA TRP A 449 16.10 11.78 -5.08
C TRP A 449 17.43 11.63 -5.82
N GLU A 450 17.48 12.03 -7.10
CA GLU A 450 18.73 11.97 -7.87
C GLU A 450 19.85 12.81 -7.25
N SER A 451 19.52 14.00 -6.73
CA SER A 451 20.50 14.87 -6.08
C SER A 451 21.03 14.23 -4.80
N PHE A 452 20.13 13.72 -3.96
CA PHE A 452 20.49 13.00 -2.73
C PHE A 452 21.38 11.78 -3.02
N ILE A 453 21.02 10.92 -3.97
CA ILE A 453 21.81 9.73 -4.31
C ILE A 453 23.19 10.11 -4.83
N LYS A 454 23.30 11.11 -5.71
CA LYS A 454 24.60 11.61 -6.20
C LYS A 454 25.48 12.09 -5.05
N LYS A 455 24.88 12.76 -4.07
CA LYS A 455 25.59 13.26 -2.88
C LYS A 455 26.01 12.13 -1.95
N LEU A 456 25.13 11.17 -1.68
CA LEU A 456 25.39 9.98 -0.88
C LEU A 456 26.55 9.15 -1.46
N GLU A 457 26.53 8.88 -2.77
CA GLU A 457 27.61 8.18 -3.49
C GLU A 457 28.92 8.97 -3.51
N HIS A 458 28.87 10.30 -3.43
CA HIS A 458 30.07 11.14 -3.34
C HIS A 458 30.70 11.08 -1.94
N LEU A 459 29.88 11.01 -0.88
CA LEU A 459 30.35 10.88 0.50
C LEU A 459 30.96 9.49 0.77
N GLU A 460 30.39 8.44 0.17
CA GLU A 460 30.95 7.09 0.20
C GLU A 460 32.32 7.03 -0.50
N ARG A 461 32.44 7.58 -1.72
CA ARG A 461 33.73 7.65 -2.44
C ARG A 461 34.81 8.41 -1.68
N LYS A 462 34.43 9.32 -0.79
CA LYS A 462 35.35 10.06 0.09
C LYS A 462 35.66 9.33 1.41
N GLY A 463 35.09 8.15 1.63
CA GLY A 463 35.25 7.36 2.86
C GLY A 463 34.56 7.94 4.09
N LYS A 464 33.65 8.92 3.91
CA LYS A 464 32.88 9.50 5.03
C LYS A 464 31.68 8.65 5.44
N ILE A 465 31.18 7.82 4.52
CA ILE A 465 30.12 6.84 4.74
C ILE A 465 30.69 5.49 4.33
N THR A 466 30.48 4.44 5.12
CA THR A 466 30.98 3.10 4.78
C THR A 466 30.13 2.45 3.70
N GLU A 467 30.68 1.50 2.95
CA GLU A 467 29.93 0.76 1.93
C GLU A 467 28.75 -0.01 2.54
N GLU A 468 28.92 -0.56 3.75
CA GLU A 468 27.86 -1.27 4.48
C GLU A 468 26.71 -0.33 4.84
N ASP A 469 27.01 0.89 5.29
CA ASP A 469 26.01 1.92 5.58
C ASP A 469 25.26 2.36 4.32
N LEU A 470 25.99 2.56 3.21
CA LEU A 470 25.40 2.92 1.93
C LEU A 470 24.38 1.85 1.50
N VAL A 471 24.76 0.58 1.59
CA VAL A 471 23.89 -0.54 1.29
C VAL A 471 22.68 -0.51 2.21
N GLN A 472 22.87 -0.53 3.53
CA GLN A 472 21.78 -0.55 4.51
C GLN A 472 20.76 0.57 4.27
N VAL A 473 21.23 1.80 4.13
CA VAL A 473 20.39 2.98 3.92
C VAL A 473 19.62 2.90 2.61
N ARG A 474 20.27 2.53 1.50
CA ARG A 474 19.62 2.43 0.18
C ARG A 474 18.45 1.42 0.14
N TRP A 475 18.44 0.44 1.03
CA TRP A 475 17.40 -0.59 1.12
C TRP A 475 16.30 -0.29 2.12
N ASP A 476 16.41 0.79 2.91
CA ASP A 476 15.39 1.14 3.88
C ASP A 476 14.12 1.66 3.18
N SER A 477 12.95 1.22 3.66
CA SER A 477 11.65 1.58 3.08
C SER A 477 11.31 3.07 3.23
N ASP A 478 11.86 3.71 4.25
CA ASP A 478 11.51 5.08 4.64
C ASP A 478 12.47 6.10 4.03
N LEU A 479 13.60 5.65 3.49
CA LEU A 479 14.61 6.52 2.87
C LEU A 479 13.98 7.52 1.89
N LEU A 480 13.12 7.05 0.98
CA LEU A 480 12.48 7.93 0.00
C LEU A 480 11.60 9.00 0.68
N SER A 481 10.84 8.64 1.71
CA SER A 481 10.02 9.63 2.43
C SER A 481 10.87 10.60 3.22
N MET A 482 11.96 10.15 3.83
CA MET A 482 12.89 11.02 4.57
C MET A 482 13.58 12.02 3.63
N VAL A 483 14.03 11.56 2.45
CA VAL A 483 14.62 12.44 1.43
C VAL A 483 13.61 13.49 0.98
N HIS A 484 12.36 13.11 0.72
CA HIS A 484 11.33 14.05 0.33
C HIS A 484 10.92 15.01 1.46
N ASP A 485 10.85 14.53 2.70
CA ASP A 485 10.57 15.37 3.86
C ASP A 485 11.66 16.45 4.04
N VAL A 486 12.95 16.08 3.94
CA VAL A 486 14.08 17.05 3.98
C VAL A 486 14.08 17.98 2.76
N SER A 487 13.70 17.49 1.58
CA SER A 487 13.65 18.32 0.35
C SER A 487 12.66 19.49 0.44
N VAL A 488 11.73 19.49 1.39
CA VAL A 488 10.82 20.61 1.67
C VAL A 488 11.62 21.87 2.02
N ASP A 489 12.74 21.73 2.71
CA ASP A 489 13.61 22.81 3.16
C ASP A 489 14.76 23.09 2.20
N VAL A 490 15.46 22.04 1.77
CA VAL A 490 16.73 22.18 1.02
C VAL A 490 16.54 22.13 -0.49
N GLY A 491 15.39 21.63 -0.97
CA GLY A 491 15.16 21.42 -2.38
C GLY A 491 16.14 20.41 -2.97
N GLU A 492 16.84 20.79 -4.05
CA GLU A 492 17.84 19.93 -4.71
C GLU A 492 19.24 20.06 -4.07
N ASP A 493 19.46 21.04 -3.19
CA ASP A 493 20.78 21.42 -2.68
C ASP A 493 21.12 20.72 -1.35
N PHE A 494 21.12 19.38 -1.35
CA PHE A 494 21.47 18.58 -0.16
C PHE A 494 22.91 18.85 0.31
N THR A 495 23.06 19.28 1.57
CA THR A 495 24.35 19.45 2.23
C THR A 495 24.93 18.12 2.69
N ASP A 496 26.19 18.11 3.14
CA ASP A 496 26.79 16.90 3.74
C ASP A 496 26.00 16.52 5.02
N ASP A 497 25.59 17.50 5.83
CA ASP A 497 24.91 17.31 7.11
C ASP A 497 23.51 16.71 6.92
N ASP A 498 22.74 17.19 5.94
CA ASP A 498 21.41 16.63 5.61
C ASP A 498 21.48 15.14 5.30
N VAL A 499 22.52 14.72 4.56
CA VAL A 499 22.71 13.31 4.20
C VAL A 499 23.12 12.50 5.44
N PHE A 500 23.97 13.05 6.30
CA PHE A 500 24.33 12.38 7.55
C PHE A 500 23.15 12.22 8.50
N GLU A 501 22.27 13.22 8.61
CA GLU A 501 21.06 13.14 9.43
C GLU A 501 20.12 12.04 8.94
N ILE A 502 19.86 11.94 7.62
CA ILE A 502 19.03 10.87 7.05
C ILE A 502 19.65 9.48 7.31
N VAL A 503 20.96 9.34 7.08
CA VAL A 503 21.69 8.08 7.32
C VAL A 503 21.64 7.69 8.80
N ALA A 504 21.87 8.65 9.70
CA ALA A 504 21.83 8.42 11.14
C ALA A 504 20.42 8.05 11.62
N ALA A 505 19.38 8.71 11.11
CA ALA A 505 17.99 8.40 11.45
C ALA A 505 17.63 6.94 11.07
N ILE A 506 18.00 6.50 9.87
CA ILE A 506 17.77 5.12 9.41
C ILE A 506 18.56 4.11 10.26
N LYS A 507 19.82 4.42 10.58
CA LYS A 507 20.64 3.57 11.46
C LYS A 507 20.04 3.42 12.85
N ASN A 508 19.67 4.53 13.49
CA ASN A 508 19.10 4.54 14.83
C ASN A 508 17.78 3.75 14.85
N LYS A 509 16.93 3.94 13.84
CA LYS A 509 15.71 3.13 13.69
C LYS A 509 16.01 1.64 13.60
N HIS A 510 16.95 1.22 12.76
CA HIS A 510 17.32 -0.20 12.66
C HIS A 510 17.92 -0.76 13.95
N ILE A 511 18.62 0.07 14.73
CA ILE A 511 19.12 -0.33 16.06
C ILE A 511 17.94 -0.53 17.01
N GLU A 512 17.01 0.43 17.06
CA GLU A 512 15.80 0.34 17.89
C GLU A 512 14.91 -0.85 17.51
N ASP A 513 14.74 -1.14 16.22
CA ASP A 513 13.98 -2.30 15.73
C ASP A 513 14.66 -3.62 16.13
N LYS A 514 15.99 -3.70 16.03
CA LYS A 514 16.77 -4.86 16.49
C LYS A 514 16.68 -5.04 18.00
N ASP A 515 16.78 -3.96 18.77
CA ASP A 515 16.66 -4.02 20.23
C ASP A 515 15.26 -4.50 20.64
N ARG A 516 14.22 -4.06 19.93
CA ARG A 516 12.85 -4.55 20.13
C ARG A 516 12.71 -6.02 19.81
N GLU A 517 13.26 -6.48 18.69
CA GLU A 517 13.24 -7.90 18.31
C GLU A 517 14.01 -8.76 19.33
N ILE A 518 15.14 -8.29 19.84
CA ILE A 518 15.90 -8.95 20.91
C ILE A 518 15.07 -9.04 22.19
N LEU A 519 14.36 -7.97 22.57
CA LEU A 519 13.48 -7.96 23.75
C LEU A 519 12.32 -8.95 23.59
N GLU A 520 11.67 -9.00 22.42
CA GLU A 520 10.60 -9.97 22.13
C GLU A 520 11.11 -11.41 22.18
N ILE A 521 12.28 -11.70 21.58
CA ILE A 521 12.91 -13.02 21.66
C ILE A 521 13.25 -13.39 23.11
N HIS A 522 13.77 -12.44 23.89
CA HIS A 522 14.05 -12.66 25.31
C HIS A 522 12.78 -12.96 26.10
N GLU A 523 11.68 -12.26 25.84
CA GLU A 523 10.40 -12.50 26.51
C GLU A 523 9.84 -13.89 26.16
N VAL A 524 9.84 -14.26 24.88
CA VAL A 524 9.42 -15.59 24.41
C VAL A 524 10.27 -16.69 25.06
N LYS A 525 11.60 -16.53 25.06
CA LYS A 525 12.51 -17.50 25.69
C LYS A 525 12.34 -17.58 27.20
N ASN A 526 12.12 -16.46 27.89
CA ASN A 526 11.89 -16.46 29.34
C ASN A 526 10.58 -17.15 29.70
N ASN A 527 9.54 -17.00 28.88
CA ASN A 527 8.28 -17.72 29.03
C ASN A 527 8.48 -19.24 28.80
N GLU A 528 9.24 -19.63 27.77
CA GLU A 528 9.58 -21.03 27.50
C GLU A 528 10.41 -21.66 28.63
N ILE A 529 11.42 -20.94 29.15
CA ILE A 529 12.23 -21.36 30.30
C ILE A 529 11.35 -21.54 31.53
N SER A 530 10.42 -20.63 31.78
CA SER A 530 9.51 -20.70 32.94
C SER A 530 8.59 -21.92 32.85
N LEU A 531 8.05 -22.22 31.67
CA LEU A 531 7.26 -23.44 31.41
C LEU A 531 8.09 -24.72 31.59
N LEU A 532 9.33 -24.72 31.13
CA LEU A 532 10.25 -25.85 31.33
C LEU A 532 10.58 -26.06 32.80
N GLN A 533 10.82 -24.98 33.56
CA GLN A 533 11.06 -25.04 35.00
C GLN A 533 9.85 -25.58 35.77
N GLU A 534 8.63 -25.17 35.40
CA GLU A 534 7.41 -25.72 36.00
C GLU A 534 7.28 -27.22 35.72
N ASN A 535 7.54 -27.65 34.48
CA ASN A 535 7.54 -29.05 34.10
C ASN A 535 8.60 -29.88 34.85
N ILE A 536 9.80 -29.33 35.06
CA ILE A 536 10.86 -29.96 35.86
C ILE A 536 10.40 -30.12 37.31
N ASN A 537 9.86 -29.06 37.92
CA ASN A 537 9.34 -29.10 39.29
C ASN A 537 8.21 -30.13 39.47
N VAL A 538 7.32 -30.27 38.48
CA VAL A 538 6.26 -31.29 38.50
C VAL A 538 6.86 -32.70 38.42
N LYS A 539 7.81 -32.93 37.51
CA LYS A 539 8.49 -34.22 37.36
C LYS A 539 9.30 -34.59 38.61
N GLU A 540 9.99 -33.63 39.22
CA GLU A 540 10.75 -33.84 40.46
C GLU A 540 9.83 -34.26 41.61
N LYS A 541 8.68 -33.57 41.78
CA LYS A 541 7.64 -33.97 42.75
C LYS A 541 7.11 -35.38 42.49
N GLN A 542 6.89 -35.74 41.22
CA GLN A 542 6.46 -37.08 40.84
C GLN A 542 7.53 -38.13 41.16
N LEU A 543 8.81 -37.82 40.89
CA LEU A 543 9.93 -38.71 41.17
C LEU A 543 10.04 -38.99 42.67
N ILE A 544 10.02 -37.96 43.51
CA ILE A 544 10.04 -38.09 44.97
C ILE A 544 8.86 -38.94 45.45
N ALA A 545 7.66 -38.70 44.94
CA ALA A 545 6.48 -39.50 45.29
C ALA A 545 6.59 -40.98 44.86
N THR A 546 7.23 -41.25 43.72
CA THR A 546 7.50 -42.64 43.28
C THR A 546 8.55 -43.32 44.16
N GLU A 547 9.61 -42.62 44.56
CA GLU A 547 10.62 -43.16 45.48
C GLU A 547 10.00 -43.52 46.84
N GLU A 548 9.14 -42.66 47.40
CA GLU A 548 8.42 -42.97 48.64
C GLU A 548 7.50 -44.19 48.50
N ARG A 549 6.81 -44.32 47.36
CA ARG A 549 5.99 -45.51 47.07
C ARG A 549 6.85 -46.77 46.97
N HIS A 550 7.98 -46.71 46.27
CA HIS A 550 8.92 -47.83 46.15
C HIS A 550 9.46 -48.25 47.53
N LYS A 551 9.80 -47.30 48.40
CA LYS A 551 10.21 -47.59 49.79
C LYS A 551 9.11 -48.34 50.56
N LYS A 552 7.87 -47.85 50.49
CA LYS A 552 6.71 -48.49 51.18
C LYS A 552 6.48 -49.92 50.68
N ILE A 553 6.52 -50.13 49.37
CA ILE A 553 6.34 -51.46 48.75
C ILE A 553 7.48 -52.42 49.15
N ALA A 554 8.73 -51.96 49.12
CA ALA A 554 9.89 -52.77 49.52
C ALA A 554 9.85 -53.17 51.00
N ILE A 555 9.39 -52.28 51.90
CA ILE A 555 9.20 -52.60 53.32
C ILE A 555 8.15 -53.70 53.48
N PHE A 556 7.02 -53.60 52.76
CA PHE A 556 5.94 -54.57 52.87
C PHE A 556 6.35 -55.95 52.31
N LEU A 557 6.96 -55.98 51.13
CA LEU A 557 7.39 -57.23 50.49
C LEU A 557 8.56 -57.90 51.23
N SER A 558 9.47 -57.14 51.85
CA SER A 558 10.58 -57.72 52.62
C SER A 558 10.14 -58.41 53.91
N PHE A 559 8.95 -58.07 54.43
CA PHE A 559 8.41 -58.66 55.66
C PHE A 559 8.01 -60.13 55.48
N ILE A 560 7.43 -60.50 54.32
CA ILE A 560 6.87 -61.84 54.08
C ILE A 560 7.97 -62.93 54.11
N PRO A 561 9.08 -62.82 53.35
CA PRO A 561 10.16 -63.81 53.38
C PRO A 561 10.82 -63.90 54.75
N ALA A 562 11.05 -62.75 55.41
CA ALA A 562 11.62 -62.72 56.75
C ALA A 562 10.73 -63.44 57.76
N LEU A 563 9.40 -63.28 57.66
CA LEU A 563 8.43 -63.98 58.49
C LEU A 563 8.43 -65.49 58.22
N ILE A 564 8.47 -65.91 56.95
CA ILE A 564 8.56 -67.33 56.56
C ILE A 564 9.82 -67.97 57.14
N VAL A 565 10.97 -67.29 57.07
CA VAL A 565 12.24 -67.77 57.64
C VAL A 565 12.14 -67.93 59.16
N ILE A 566 11.54 -66.96 59.89
CA ILE A 566 11.28 -67.15 61.33
C ILE A 566 10.36 -68.35 61.55
N ILE A 567 9.20 -68.40 60.89
CA ILE A 567 8.20 -69.45 61.12
C ILE A 567 8.85 -70.82 60.91
N PHE A 568 9.61 -70.98 59.82
CA PHE A 568 10.36 -72.20 59.55
C PHE A 568 11.35 -72.53 60.68
N LEU A 569 12.17 -71.57 61.12
CA LEU A 569 13.12 -71.79 62.22
C LEU A 569 12.39 -72.15 63.52
N THR A 570 11.29 -71.47 63.86
CA THR A 570 10.49 -71.77 65.06
C THR A 570 9.81 -73.14 64.98
N ALA A 571 9.34 -73.54 63.80
CA ALA A 571 8.76 -74.86 63.57
C ALA A 571 9.83 -75.96 63.71
N VAL A 572 11.05 -75.74 63.20
CA VAL A 572 12.17 -76.67 63.37
C VAL A 572 12.52 -76.82 64.85
N VAL A 573 12.61 -75.71 65.60
CA VAL A 573 12.84 -75.75 67.04
C VAL A 573 11.70 -76.47 67.77
N PHE A 574 10.44 -76.18 67.43
CA PHE A 574 9.28 -76.84 68.05
C PHE A 574 9.25 -78.34 67.76
N ILE A 575 9.46 -78.75 66.51
CA ILE A 575 9.53 -80.16 66.11
C ILE A 575 10.68 -80.84 66.85
N SER A 576 11.85 -80.20 66.95
CA SER A 576 12.97 -80.77 67.71
C SER A 576 12.65 -80.97 69.19
N ALA A 577 11.94 -80.02 69.81
CA ALA A 577 11.50 -80.12 71.20
C ALA A 577 10.44 -81.21 71.40
N VAL A 578 9.49 -81.34 70.46
CA VAL A 578 8.47 -82.39 70.50
C VAL A 578 9.10 -83.78 70.34
N ILE A 579 10.05 -83.94 69.40
CA ILE A 579 10.71 -85.24 69.18
C ILE A 579 11.62 -85.61 70.36
N ALA A 580 12.20 -84.63 71.07
CA ALA A 580 13.03 -84.86 72.25
C ALA A 580 12.25 -85.29 73.51
N LEU A 581 10.91 -85.21 73.50
CA LEU A 581 10.09 -85.67 74.64
C LEU A 581 10.18 -87.20 74.81
N PRO A 582 10.29 -87.71 76.05
CA PRO A 582 10.20 -89.13 76.33
C PRO A 582 8.92 -89.74 75.74
N SER A 583 9.03 -90.91 75.12
CA SER A 583 7.93 -91.54 74.35
C SER A 583 6.61 -91.71 75.14
N GLU A 584 6.67 -91.75 76.47
CA GLU A 584 5.52 -91.84 77.38
C GLU A 584 4.63 -90.57 77.40
N LEU A 585 5.15 -89.43 76.95
CA LEU A 585 4.47 -88.13 76.96
C LEU A 585 3.96 -87.68 75.57
N LEU A 586 4.14 -88.50 74.52
CA LEU A 586 3.74 -88.14 73.16
C LEU A 586 2.24 -88.37 72.93
N PRO A 587 1.52 -87.41 72.31
CA PRO A 587 0.11 -87.60 71.97
C PRO A 587 -0.10 -88.78 71.01
N ALA A 588 -1.13 -89.59 71.25
CA ALA A 588 -1.39 -90.89 70.59
C ALA A 588 -1.54 -90.86 69.04
N TYR A 589 -1.58 -89.69 68.41
CA TYR A 589 -1.68 -89.50 66.96
C TYR A 589 -0.34 -89.24 66.26
N ILE A 590 0.78 -89.10 66.98
CA ILE A 590 2.13 -88.98 66.39
C ILE A 590 2.74 -90.37 66.24
N LYS A 591 2.97 -90.81 65.01
CA LYS A 591 3.53 -92.15 64.72
C LYS A 591 5.02 -92.23 65.12
N PRO A 592 5.46 -93.30 65.80
CA PRO A 592 6.84 -93.44 66.30
C PRO A 592 7.90 -93.58 65.20
N GLU A 593 7.51 -93.78 63.94
CA GLU A 593 8.42 -93.83 62.78
C GLU A 593 9.11 -92.47 62.50
N LEU A 594 8.57 -91.35 63.00
CA LEU A 594 9.24 -90.04 62.92
C LEU A 594 10.48 -89.90 63.83
N GLN A 595 10.65 -90.77 64.84
CA GLN A 595 11.85 -90.82 65.69
C GLN A 595 13.02 -91.58 65.02
N SER A 596 13.12 -91.55 63.69
CA SER A 596 14.30 -92.06 62.99
C SER A 596 15.56 -91.31 63.48
N HIS A 597 16.60 -92.05 63.86
CA HIS A 597 17.81 -91.51 64.49
C HIS A 597 18.51 -90.41 63.66
N SER A 598 18.33 -90.39 62.34
CA SER A 598 18.90 -89.38 61.45
C SER A 598 18.22 -88.01 61.57
N ILE A 599 16.90 -87.97 61.73
CA ILE A 599 16.12 -86.72 61.81
C ILE A 599 16.31 -86.06 63.18
N THR A 600 16.35 -86.85 64.26
CA THR A 600 16.64 -86.35 65.61
C THR A 600 18.03 -85.74 65.70
N LEU A 601 19.06 -86.44 65.20
CA LEU A 601 20.44 -85.94 65.25
C LEU A 601 20.60 -84.63 64.48
N LEU A 602 19.98 -84.52 63.30
CA LEU A 602 20.00 -83.30 62.49
C LEU A 602 19.31 -82.13 63.20
N SER A 603 18.15 -82.37 63.83
CA SER A 603 17.40 -81.33 64.54
C SER A 603 18.15 -80.82 65.78
N ILE A 604 18.82 -81.71 66.53
CA ILE A 604 19.67 -81.34 67.67
C ILE A 604 20.89 -80.56 67.20
N LEU A 605 21.53 -80.98 66.09
CA LEU A 605 22.66 -80.24 65.49
C LEU A 605 22.25 -78.82 65.06
N ILE A 606 21.06 -78.65 64.48
CA ILE A 606 20.55 -77.33 64.09
C ILE A 606 20.29 -76.46 65.32
N VAL A 607 19.67 -76.99 66.38
CA VAL A 607 19.42 -76.24 67.62
C VAL A 607 20.72 -75.89 68.35
N PHE A 608 21.69 -76.82 68.37
CA PHE A 608 23.02 -76.57 68.93
C PHE A 608 23.74 -75.48 68.15
N PHE A 609 23.70 -75.53 66.82
CA PHE A 609 24.31 -74.52 65.96
C PHE A 609 23.66 -73.14 66.13
N LEU A 610 22.33 -73.07 66.22
CA LEU A 610 21.60 -71.83 66.51
C LEU A 610 21.96 -71.25 67.89
N ASN A 611 22.07 -72.10 68.92
CA ASN A 611 22.49 -71.65 70.25
C ASN A 611 23.96 -71.22 70.30
N PHE A 612 24.85 -71.96 69.64
CA PHE A 612 26.28 -71.63 69.54
C PHE A 612 26.48 -70.28 68.83
N LEU A 613 25.84 -70.09 67.68
CA LEU A 613 25.85 -68.82 66.96
C LEU A 613 25.18 -67.69 67.77
N GLY A 614 24.09 -67.97 68.47
CA GLY A 614 23.42 -67.03 69.38
C GLY A 614 24.35 -66.52 70.48
N SER A 615 25.15 -67.40 71.08
CA SER A 615 26.07 -67.06 72.17
C SER A 615 27.28 -66.22 71.71
N PHE A 616 27.76 -66.38 70.48
CA PHE A 616 28.95 -65.67 69.98
C PHE A 616 28.63 -64.38 69.22
N TYR A 617 27.48 -64.32 68.53
CA TYR A 617 27.14 -63.21 67.61
C TYR A 617 25.84 -62.48 67.96
N ASP A 618 25.27 -62.71 69.15
CA ASP A 618 24.00 -62.11 69.61
C ASP A 618 22.83 -62.36 68.60
N LEU A 619 22.89 -63.52 67.96
CA LEU A 619 21.95 -63.98 66.94
C LEU A 619 20.68 -64.52 67.60
N ASN A 620 19.78 -63.61 67.94
CA ASN A 620 18.40 -63.91 68.33
C ASN A 620 17.49 -63.93 67.10
N PHE A 621 16.30 -64.54 67.21
CA PHE A 621 15.29 -64.54 66.14
C PHE A 621 14.99 -63.13 65.60
N ARG A 622 15.02 -62.12 66.49
CA ARG A 622 14.83 -60.71 66.13
C ARG A 622 15.97 -60.17 65.26
N THR A 623 17.21 -60.55 65.53
CA THR A 623 18.39 -60.12 64.77
C THR A 623 18.41 -60.79 63.39
N ILE A 624 18.08 -62.09 63.32
CA ILE A 624 17.94 -62.83 62.05
C ILE A 624 16.85 -62.20 61.19
N PHE A 625 15.67 -61.95 61.76
CA PHE A 625 14.57 -61.30 61.05
C PHE A 625 14.94 -59.96 60.44
N LYS A 626 15.55 -59.07 61.24
CA LYS A 626 15.98 -57.75 60.77
C LYS A 626 17.04 -57.86 59.68
N SER A 627 17.98 -58.79 59.81
CA SER A 627 19.03 -59.01 58.82
C SER A 627 18.45 -59.50 57.49
N THR A 628 17.59 -60.52 57.52
CA THR A 628 16.90 -61.04 56.34
C THR A 628 15.99 -59.98 55.71
N GLN A 629 15.23 -59.25 56.52
CA GLN A 629 14.36 -58.17 56.06
C GLN A 629 15.17 -57.06 55.37
N ASN A 630 16.28 -56.62 55.95
CA ASN A 630 17.12 -55.57 55.36
C ASN A 630 17.77 -56.01 54.04
N LEU A 631 18.26 -57.26 53.97
CA LEU A 631 18.82 -57.81 52.73
C LEU A 631 17.78 -57.87 51.60
N VAL A 632 16.58 -58.38 51.91
CA VAL A 632 15.48 -58.47 50.94
C VAL A 632 14.96 -57.07 50.57
N PHE A 633 14.85 -56.16 51.54
CA PHE A 633 14.45 -54.77 51.32
C PHE A 633 15.38 -54.08 50.31
N ASN A 634 16.70 -54.16 50.54
CA ASN A 634 17.68 -53.52 49.65
C ASN A 634 17.60 -54.08 48.22
N ARG A 635 17.41 -55.39 48.07
CA ARG A 635 17.30 -56.04 46.76
C ARG A 635 16.02 -55.65 46.02
N ILE A 636 14.87 -55.66 46.71
CA ILE A 636 13.59 -55.25 46.14
C ILE A 636 13.58 -53.76 45.79
N TYR A 637 14.16 -52.93 46.66
CA TYR A 637 14.23 -51.49 46.44
C TYR A 637 15.05 -51.12 45.20
N ARG A 638 16.23 -51.72 45.01
CA ARG A 638 17.04 -51.56 43.80
C ARG A 638 16.31 -52.00 42.53
N LEU A 639 15.64 -53.16 42.60
CA LEU A 639 14.86 -53.69 41.48
C LEU A 639 13.69 -52.76 41.11
N LEU A 640 12.99 -52.18 42.10
CA LEU A 640 11.94 -51.18 41.87
C LEU A 640 12.48 -49.84 41.35
N GLN A 641 13.74 -49.49 41.64
CA GLN A 641 14.41 -48.32 41.06
C GLN A 641 14.96 -48.58 39.64
N GLY A 642 14.85 -49.80 39.12
CA GLY A 642 15.33 -50.16 37.78
C GLY A 642 16.84 -50.37 37.70
N GLU A 643 17.54 -50.43 38.82
CA GLU A 643 18.93 -50.90 38.88
C GLU A 643 18.92 -52.42 38.70
N VAL A 644 19.26 -52.87 37.49
CA VAL A 644 19.49 -54.29 37.22
C VAL A 644 20.84 -54.64 37.85
N ASP A 645 20.85 -55.58 38.80
CA ASP A 645 22.09 -56.20 39.28
C ASP A 645 22.79 -56.80 38.05
N GLU A 646 23.85 -56.14 37.54
CA GLU A 646 24.77 -56.74 36.57
C GLU A 646 25.46 -57.91 37.26
N HIS A 647 24.97 -59.12 36.98
CA HIS A 647 25.58 -60.39 37.38
C HIS A 647 25.93 -61.21 36.15
#